data_AF-A0A8S2MUQ4-F1
#
_entry.id   AF-A0A8S2MUQ4-F1
#
_cell.length_a   1.000
_cell.length_b   1.000
_cell.length_c   1.000
_cell.angle_alpha   90.00
_cell.angle_beta   90.00
_cell.angle_gamma   90.00
#
_symmetry.space_group_name_H-M   'P 1'
#
loop_
_entity.id
_entity.type
_entity.pdbx_description
1 polymer ?
#
loop_
_entity_poly.entity_id
_entity_poly.type
_entity_poly.pdbx_seq_one_letter_code
_entity_poly.pdbx_strand_id
1 'polypeptide(L)'
;MPSNDEYKLSLSNLCRLIDELESKINRLTVETTNQRNQILKRESDYQNSLHSIYNEIVYCSECLSNESSEPFIIVESGTAPRDDIEVWLSRFKAHLTWLKQEIEIRQEQENKIRQELDNALLDCDADRKYFASELAKREVLINELRSSHQIFEHETLNNTIEYQQSSLPEDERGPIDDRYRQFQIMIDSVKRELHTAKKDHMAVKAAGTKTFQSRTERRRGITDRPIRFRSFLQNTIYEVLKNRGWLFSDEEWDFYWCDVGSMKDLFDRGYFEEHMRINHFRNHYELTRKDLMVKNLKRFRKQVEREQGRLEALKCDFFPTTYVLPSEYHLFVEEFKRNPDTTWIMKPAARAQGKGIFLFRKLQDITAWRRGEYMTAYDKEQNREAVETYVVQRYVDNPYLIGGKKFDIRIYMLVTSYNPLRVWLYREGFARLSGTRYTVESIEDTYVHITNNAIQKTAPNYDPDKGYKWSMSRLRQYLIAKHGHEIVDIMIKQMDDIFIKSLQSVQKIMINDKHCFELYGYDILLDANLKPWLIETNASPSLTASNQEDNELKNRLLDDMINVIDMEGRLTGKEKRVGGFDLIYNDGPVYCDEAGVETFNLNTLRLNSFLGCANDRNVQLRHLYRQNQLIKRMEKAAAAATTSNNTS
;
A
#
# COMPACT_ATOMS: atom_id res chain seq x y z
N MET A 1 34.82 -38.20 35.35
CA MET A 1 33.97 -37.11 34.82
C MET A 1 34.76 -36.44 33.71
N PRO A 2 34.20 -36.24 32.51
CA PRO A 2 34.91 -35.55 31.44
C PRO A 2 35.09 -34.07 31.84
N SER A 3 36.20 -33.47 31.41
CA SER A 3 36.58 -32.11 31.83
C SER A 3 35.64 -31.06 31.22
N ASN A 4 35.54 -29.90 31.88
CA ASN A 4 34.63 -28.81 31.52
C ASN A 4 34.81 -28.29 30.06
N ASP A 5 35.95 -28.59 29.44
CA ASP A 5 36.27 -28.22 28.06
C ASP A 5 35.74 -29.24 27.03
N GLU A 6 35.67 -30.54 27.35
CA GLU A 6 35.00 -31.54 26.50
C GLU A 6 33.49 -31.29 26.41
N TYR A 7 32.87 -30.83 27.51
CA TYR A 7 31.46 -30.46 27.54
C TYR A 7 31.15 -29.21 26.69
N LYS A 8 32.03 -28.20 26.72
CA LYS A 8 31.89 -26.99 25.88
C LYS A 8 32.14 -27.28 24.40
N LEU A 9 33.11 -28.14 24.09
CA LEU A 9 33.38 -28.57 22.71
C LEU A 9 32.20 -29.38 22.15
N SER A 10 31.61 -30.25 22.95
CA SER A 10 30.42 -31.03 22.58
C SER A 10 29.18 -30.17 22.36
N LEU A 11 28.92 -29.17 23.22
CA LEU A 11 27.77 -28.25 23.08
C LEU A 11 27.93 -27.30 21.89
N SER A 12 29.15 -26.80 21.66
CA SER A 12 29.45 -25.95 20.51
C SER A 12 29.28 -26.71 19.18
N ASN A 13 29.76 -27.96 19.13
CA ASN A 13 29.57 -28.83 17.97
C ASN A 13 28.10 -29.19 17.75
N LEU A 14 27.32 -29.38 18.83
CA LEU A 14 25.89 -29.66 18.75
C LEU A 14 25.10 -28.44 18.24
N CYS A 15 25.36 -27.23 18.77
CA CYS A 15 24.73 -26.00 18.29
C CYS A 15 25.10 -25.71 16.82
N ARG A 16 26.35 -25.93 16.42
CA ARG A 16 26.77 -25.76 15.03
C ARG A 16 26.09 -26.75 14.09
N LEU A 17 25.91 -28.00 14.53
CA LEU A 17 25.18 -29.02 13.78
C LEU A 17 23.69 -28.66 13.66
N ILE A 18 23.07 -28.12 14.73
CA ILE A 18 21.69 -27.65 14.73
C ILE A 18 21.51 -26.47 13.77
N ASP A 19 22.39 -25.48 13.80
CA ASP A 19 22.35 -24.32 12.90
C ASP A 19 22.57 -24.73 11.43
N GLU A 20 23.48 -25.68 11.17
CA GLU A 20 23.70 -26.24 9.82
C GLU A 20 22.46 -27.01 9.32
N LEU A 21 21.80 -27.76 10.19
CA LEU A 21 20.57 -28.51 9.85
C LEU A 21 19.38 -27.57 9.65
N GLU A 22 19.16 -26.57 10.51
CA GLU A 22 18.11 -25.56 10.35
C GLU A 22 18.30 -24.74 9.07
N SER A 23 19.55 -24.38 8.75
CA SER A 23 19.88 -23.67 7.50
C SER A 23 19.62 -24.54 6.26
N LYS A 24 19.89 -25.85 6.35
CA LYS A 24 19.64 -26.79 5.25
C LYS A 24 18.14 -27.06 5.06
N ILE A 25 17.40 -27.18 6.16
CA ILE A 25 15.93 -27.33 6.17
C ILE A 25 15.25 -26.08 5.62
N ASN A 26 15.67 -24.89 6.02
CA ASN A 26 15.12 -23.63 5.50
C ASN A 26 15.40 -23.49 4.00
N ARG A 27 16.60 -23.83 3.53
CA ARG A 27 16.93 -23.81 2.10
C ARG A 27 16.06 -24.78 1.30
N LEU A 28 15.96 -26.03 1.75
CA LEU A 28 15.11 -27.04 1.09
C LEU A 28 13.63 -26.66 1.11
N THR A 29 13.15 -26.05 2.20
CA THR A 29 11.75 -25.59 2.33
C THR A 29 11.46 -24.45 1.35
N VAL A 30 12.36 -23.47 1.23
CA VAL A 30 12.22 -22.35 0.29
C VAL A 30 12.31 -22.84 -1.16
N GLU A 31 13.25 -23.72 -1.46
CA GLU A 31 13.44 -24.27 -2.81
C GLU A 31 12.22 -25.11 -3.25
N THR A 32 11.70 -25.96 -2.36
CA THR A 32 10.50 -26.76 -2.61
C THR A 32 9.25 -25.89 -2.75
N THR A 33 9.13 -24.82 -1.94
CA THR A 33 8.01 -23.87 -2.02
C THR A 33 8.05 -23.06 -3.32
N ASN A 34 9.23 -22.62 -3.74
CA ASN A 34 9.41 -21.89 -4.99
C ASN A 34 9.11 -22.76 -6.21
N GLN A 35 9.55 -24.02 -6.20
CA GLN A 35 9.24 -24.97 -7.27
C GLN A 35 7.74 -25.30 -7.32
N ARG A 36 7.09 -25.49 -6.16
CA ARG A 36 5.64 -25.67 -6.08
C ARG A 36 4.87 -24.48 -6.66
N ASN A 37 5.30 -23.26 -6.35
CA ASN A 37 4.67 -22.04 -6.86
C ASN A 37 4.88 -21.87 -8.37
N GLN A 38 6.04 -22.26 -8.91
CA GLN A 38 6.28 -22.27 -10.35
C GLN A 38 5.41 -23.29 -11.09
N ILE A 39 5.19 -24.47 -10.50
CA ILE A 39 4.32 -25.51 -11.07
C ILE A 39 2.86 -25.07 -11.05
N LEU A 40 2.36 -24.54 -9.93
CA LEU A 40 0.99 -24.00 -9.83
C LEU A 40 0.75 -22.83 -10.79
N LYS A 41 1.77 -21.98 -11.00
CA LYS A 41 1.71 -20.90 -11.99
C LYS A 41 1.59 -21.45 -13.41
N ARG A 42 2.40 -22.45 -13.77
CA ARG A 42 2.30 -23.11 -15.09
C ARG A 42 0.95 -23.78 -15.28
N GLU A 43 0.42 -24.46 -14.27
CA GLU A 43 -0.91 -25.08 -14.31
C GLU A 43 -2.01 -24.03 -14.55
N SER A 44 -1.94 -22.89 -13.85
CA SER A 44 -2.87 -21.77 -14.06
C SER A 44 -2.76 -21.17 -15.47
N ASP A 45 -1.53 -21.01 -15.99
CA ASP A 45 -1.31 -20.48 -17.33
C ASP A 45 -1.88 -21.43 -18.40
N TYR A 46 -1.72 -22.75 -18.22
CA TYR A 46 -2.30 -23.76 -19.10
C TYR A 46 -3.83 -23.82 -19.03
N GLN A 47 -4.43 -23.69 -17.85
CA GLN A 47 -5.89 -23.59 -17.68
C GLN A 47 -6.47 -22.37 -18.39
N ASN A 48 -5.76 -21.22 -18.32
CA ASN A 48 -6.16 -20.00 -19.00
C ASN A 48 -6.06 -20.12 -20.53
N SER A 49 -5.01 -20.76 -21.06
CA SER A 49 -4.90 -21.06 -22.49
C SER A 49 -6.00 -21.99 -22.98
N LEU A 50 -6.36 -23.03 -22.20
CA LEU A 50 -7.50 -23.91 -22.49
C LEU A 50 -8.83 -23.16 -22.54
N HIS A 51 -9.05 -22.24 -21.60
CA HIS A 51 -10.25 -21.42 -21.58
C HIS A 51 -10.32 -20.46 -22.78
N SER A 52 -9.18 -19.91 -23.21
CA SER A 52 -9.09 -19.07 -24.41
C SER A 52 -9.41 -19.86 -25.68
N ILE A 53 -8.84 -21.06 -25.84
CA ILE A 53 -9.08 -21.94 -26.99
C ILE A 53 -10.54 -22.42 -27.00
N TYR A 54 -11.12 -22.75 -25.85
CA TYR A 54 -12.53 -23.11 -25.72
C TYR A 54 -13.45 -21.96 -26.16
N ASN A 55 -13.15 -20.73 -25.76
CA ASN A 55 -13.92 -19.55 -26.16
C ASN A 55 -13.79 -19.25 -27.66
N GLU A 56 -12.63 -19.49 -28.27
CA GLU A 56 -12.46 -19.39 -29.73
C GLU A 56 -13.25 -20.46 -30.49
N ILE A 57 -13.31 -21.70 -29.97
CA ILE A 57 -14.11 -22.79 -30.55
C ILE A 57 -15.60 -22.50 -30.43
N VAL A 58 -16.06 -22.00 -29.27
CA VAL A 58 -17.46 -21.59 -29.06
C VAL A 58 -17.83 -20.43 -29.99
N TYR A 59 -16.96 -19.44 -30.13
CA TYR A 59 -17.15 -18.31 -31.04
C TYR A 59 -17.24 -18.77 -32.51
N CYS A 60 -16.34 -19.65 -32.95
CA CYS A 60 -16.40 -20.24 -34.30
C CYS A 60 -17.66 -21.10 -34.52
N SER A 61 -18.14 -21.81 -33.49
CA SER A 61 -19.37 -22.59 -33.55
C SER A 61 -20.63 -21.71 -33.61
N GLU A 62 -20.66 -20.59 -32.89
CA GLU A 62 -21.75 -19.61 -32.92
C GLU A 62 -21.80 -18.86 -34.27
N CYS A 63 -20.65 -18.59 -34.87
CA CYS A 63 -20.55 -18.03 -36.22
C CYS A 63 -21.03 -18.99 -37.32
N LEU A 64 -20.87 -20.30 -37.13
CA LEU A 64 -21.34 -21.33 -38.07
C LEU A 64 -22.84 -21.64 -37.93
N SER A 65 -23.45 -21.35 -36.78
CA SER A 65 -24.88 -21.58 -36.53
C SER A 65 -25.81 -20.44 -36.99
N ASN A 66 -25.26 -19.30 -37.38
CA ASN A 66 -26.03 -18.17 -37.91
C ASN A 66 -26.01 -18.17 -39.44
N GLU A 67 -26.87 -18.99 -40.04
CA GLU A 67 -27.23 -18.87 -41.46
C GLU A 67 -28.05 -17.58 -41.69
N SER A 68 -27.42 -16.54 -42.24
CA SER A 68 -28.11 -15.58 -43.11
C SER A 68 -27.12 -14.80 -43.99
N SER A 69 -27.00 -15.28 -45.24
CA SER A 69 -26.80 -14.53 -46.50
C SER A 69 -25.82 -13.33 -46.53
N GLU A 70 -24.55 -13.58 -46.86
CA GLU A 70 -23.78 -12.99 -47.99
C GLU A 70 -22.29 -13.40 -47.93
N PRO A 71 -21.55 -13.48 -49.06
CA PRO A 71 -20.32 -14.25 -49.16
C PRO A 71 -19.11 -13.49 -48.63
N PHE A 72 -18.49 -14.00 -47.56
CA PHE A 72 -17.17 -13.53 -47.12
C PHE A 72 -16.07 -14.14 -47.98
N ILE A 73 -15.27 -13.25 -48.58
CA ILE A 73 -14.04 -13.54 -49.29
C ILE A 73 -13.04 -14.15 -48.30
N ILE A 74 -12.67 -15.39 -48.55
CA ILE A 74 -11.58 -16.10 -47.87
C ILE A 74 -10.27 -15.47 -48.35
N VAL A 75 -9.51 -14.87 -47.42
CA VAL A 75 -8.08 -14.66 -47.59
C VAL A 75 -7.39 -15.89 -47.00
N GLU A 76 -6.72 -16.64 -47.88
CA GLU A 76 -5.94 -17.83 -47.57
C GLU A 76 -4.86 -17.55 -46.51
N SER A 77 -4.84 -18.35 -45.43
CA SER A 77 -3.63 -19.03 -44.99
C SER A 77 -3.92 -20.07 -43.90
N GLY A 78 -3.56 -21.33 -44.16
CA GLY A 78 -3.22 -22.31 -43.13
C GLY A 78 -4.32 -23.25 -42.67
N THR A 79 -4.62 -24.27 -43.45
CA THR A 79 -5.32 -25.49 -43.01
C THR A 79 -4.51 -26.25 -41.97
N ALA A 80 -5.05 -26.48 -40.77
CA ALA A 80 -4.58 -27.54 -39.86
C ALA A 80 -5.51 -28.77 -40.03
N PRO A 81 -4.99 -29.96 -40.38
CA PRO A 81 -5.81 -31.15 -40.59
C PRO A 81 -6.27 -31.75 -39.25
N ARG A 82 -7.50 -32.26 -39.21
CA ARG A 82 -8.13 -32.89 -38.02
C ARG A 82 -7.29 -33.99 -37.37
N ASP A 83 -6.39 -34.63 -38.12
CA ASP A 83 -5.50 -35.69 -37.63
C ASP A 83 -4.44 -35.18 -36.62
N ASP A 84 -4.11 -33.89 -36.64
CA ASP A 84 -3.16 -33.29 -35.69
C ASP A 84 -3.77 -33.04 -34.30
N ILE A 85 -5.08 -32.82 -34.21
CA ILE A 85 -5.76 -32.51 -32.95
C ILE A 85 -5.89 -33.76 -32.08
N GLU A 86 -6.18 -34.93 -32.64
CA GLU A 86 -6.23 -36.18 -31.88
C GLU A 86 -4.85 -36.62 -31.38
N VAL A 87 -3.80 -36.45 -32.20
CA VAL A 87 -2.42 -36.72 -31.81
C VAL A 87 -1.97 -35.74 -30.72
N TRP A 88 -2.34 -34.46 -30.83
CA TRP A 88 -2.07 -33.45 -29.82
C TRP A 88 -2.83 -33.73 -28.51
N LEU A 89 -4.13 -34.05 -28.58
CA LEU A 89 -4.94 -34.43 -27.42
C LEU A 89 -4.45 -35.70 -26.74
N SER A 90 -3.96 -36.68 -27.50
CA SER A 90 -3.36 -37.91 -26.97
C SER A 90 -2.05 -37.61 -26.23
N ARG A 91 -1.15 -36.80 -26.81
CA ARG A 91 0.08 -36.35 -26.15
C ARG A 91 -0.21 -35.51 -24.91
N PHE A 92 -1.26 -34.68 -24.95
CA PHE A 92 -1.70 -33.86 -23.85
C PHE A 92 -2.30 -34.70 -22.70
N LYS A 93 -3.13 -35.71 -23.01
CA LYS A 93 -3.65 -36.67 -22.02
C LYS A 93 -2.52 -37.51 -21.39
N ALA A 94 -1.53 -37.93 -22.18
CA ALA A 94 -0.35 -38.61 -21.66
C ALA A 94 0.45 -37.71 -20.71
N HIS A 95 0.61 -36.43 -21.04
CA HIS A 95 1.32 -35.47 -20.20
C HIS A 95 0.56 -35.14 -18.91
N LEU A 96 -0.77 -35.02 -18.96
CA LEU A 96 -1.63 -34.87 -17.77
C LEU A 96 -1.60 -36.11 -16.87
N THR A 97 -1.53 -37.30 -17.46
CA THR A 97 -1.43 -38.55 -16.71
C THR A 97 -0.06 -38.67 -16.02
N TRP A 98 1.00 -38.27 -16.72
CA TRP A 98 2.34 -38.18 -16.15
C TRP A 98 2.43 -37.14 -15.01
N LEU A 99 1.83 -35.95 -15.19
CA LEU A 99 1.77 -34.93 -14.14
C LEU A 99 0.99 -35.41 -12.90
N LYS A 100 -0.10 -36.16 -13.09
CA LYS A 100 -0.86 -36.75 -11.97
C LYS A 100 -0.05 -37.81 -11.23
N GLN A 101 0.66 -38.67 -11.95
CA GLN A 101 1.57 -39.66 -11.34
C GLN A 101 2.73 -38.98 -10.59
N GLU A 102 3.30 -37.92 -11.15
CA GLU A 102 4.36 -37.17 -10.47
C GLU A 102 3.82 -36.50 -9.20
N ILE A 103 2.59 -35.98 -9.21
CA ILE A 103 1.94 -35.43 -8.00
C ILE A 103 1.72 -36.52 -6.93
N GLU A 104 1.26 -37.71 -7.33
CA GLU A 104 1.06 -38.84 -6.39
C GLU A 104 2.39 -39.32 -5.79
N ILE A 105 3.44 -39.48 -6.60
CA ILE A 105 4.79 -39.85 -6.12
C ILE A 105 5.31 -38.80 -5.12
N ARG A 106 5.04 -37.52 -5.37
CA ARG A 106 5.49 -36.42 -4.50
C ARG A 106 4.66 -36.33 -3.22
N GLN A 107 3.37 -36.63 -3.27
CA GLN A 107 2.54 -36.77 -2.07
C GLN A 107 2.97 -37.97 -1.22
N GLU A 108 3.39 -39.08 -1.84
CA GLU A 108 3.92 -40.23 -1.11
C GLU A 108 5.28 -39.93 -0.46
N GLN A 109 6.13 -39.13 -1.12
CA GLN A 109 7.36 -38.60 -0.52
C GLN A 109 7.08 -37.62 0.62
N GLU A 110 6.10 -36.71 0.48
CA GLU A 110 5.69 -35.79 1.55
C GLU A 110 5.15 -36.56 2.76
N ASN A 111 4.36 -37.62 2.54
CA ASN A 111 3.82 -38.44 3.61
C ASN A 111 4.91 -39.25 4.33
N LYS A 112 5.92 -39.78 3.61
CA LYS A 112 7.10 -40.39 4.25
C LYS A 112 7.88 -39.39 5.11
N ILE A 113 8.09 -38.17 4.61
CA ILE A 113 8.79 -37.11 5.35
C ILE A 113 7.98 -36.67 6.57
N ARG A 114 6.65 -36.58 6.46
CA ARG A 114 5.75 -36.30 7.61
C ARG A 114 5.77 -37.42 8.64
N GLN A 115 5.83 -38.68 8.20
CA GLN A 115 5.90 -39.82 9.11
C GLN A 115 7.27 -39.92 9.81
N GLU A 116 8.36 -39.58 9.13
CA GLU A 116 9.68 -39.41 9.74
C GLU A 116 9.71 -38.22 10.71
N LEU A 117 9.01 -37.12 10.40
CA LEU A 117 8.85 -35.96 11.28
C LEU A 117 8.03 -36.28 12.53
N ASP A 118 6.93 -37.02 12.40
CA ASP A 118 6.08 -37.44 13.53
C ASP A 118 6.80 -38.46 14.43
N ASN A 119 7.58 -39.37 13.85
CA ASN A 119 8.45 -40.28 14.62
C ASN A 119 9.58 -39.53 15.34
N ALA A 120 10.19 -38.54 14.70
CA ALA A 120 11.20 -37.67 15.32
C ALA A 120 10.60 -36.75 16.42
N LEU A 121 9.34 -36.33 16.27
CA LEU A 121 8.61 -35.56 17.29
C LEU A 121 8.23 -36.42 18.51
N LEU A 122 7.93 -37.72 18.31
CA LEU A 122 7.68 -38.69 19.38
C LEU A 122 8.95 -38.98 20.21
N ASP A 123 10.13 -39.07 19.58
CA ASP A 123 11.41 -39.20 20.29
C ASP A 123 11.78 -37.91 21.05
N CYS A 124 11.43 -36.73 20.52
CA CYS A 124 11.68 -35.43 21.14
C CYS A 124 10.85 -35.19 22.41
N ASP A 125 9.66 -35.80 22.54
CA ASP A 125 8.82 -35.75 23.76
C ASP A 125 9.33 -36.68 24.87
N ALA A 126 10.02 -37.78 24.53
CA ALA A 126 10.72 -38.62 25.49
C ALA A 126 11.95 -37.90 26.07
N ASP A 127 12.71 -37.21 25.22
CA ASP A 127 13.87 -36.40 25.63
C ASP A 127 13.45 -35.15 26.42
N ARG A 128 12.33 -34.52 26.10
CA ARG A 128 11.78 -33.41 26.92
C ARG A 128 11.38 -33.85 28.32
N LYS A 129 10.80 -35.04 28.49
CA LYS A 129 10.48 -35.59 29.82
C LYS A 129 11.73 -35.97 30.61
N TYR A 130 12.76 -36.50 29.94
CA TYR A 130 14.06 -36.78 30.55
C TYR A 130 14.77 -35.49 31.00
N PHE A 131 14.82 -34.47 30.13
CA PHE A 131 15.43 -33.17 30.45
C PHE A 131 14.66 -32.38 31.52
N ALA A 132 13.32 -32.45 31.53
CA ALA A 132 12.51 -31.84 32.59
C ALA A 132 12.73 -32.52 33.96
N SER A 133 12.87 -33.85 33.98
CA SER A 133 13.27 -34.61 35.17
C SER A 133 14.67 -34.20 35.66
N GLU A 134 15.62 -34.03 34.75
CA GLU A 134 17.01 -33.75 35.11
C GLU A 134 17.26 -32.27 35.49
N LEU A 135 16.45 -31.34 34.95
CA LEU A 135 16.39 -29.95 35.41
C LEU A 135 15.78 -29.84 36.81
N ALA A 136 14.72 -30.61 37.11
CA ALA A 136 14.13 -30.64 38.45
C ALA A 136 15.10 -31.21 39.51
N LYS A 137 15.89 -32.24 39.18
CA LYS A 137 16.94 -32.76 40.08
C LYS A 137 18.09 -31.77 40.30
N ARG A 138 18.44 -30.97 39.27
CA ARG A 138 19.50 -29.96 39.36
C ARG A 138 19.07 -28.71 40.14
N GLU A 139 17.79 -28.33 40.12
CA GLU A 139 17.27 -27.23 40.94
C GLU A 139 17.31 -27.55 42.45
N VAL A 140 17.06 -28.81 42.84
CA VAL A 140 17.19 -29.25 44.23
C VAL A 140 18.65 -29.14 44.70
N LEU A 141 19.60 -29.61 43.89
CA LEU A 141 21.03 -29.55 44.20
C LEU A 141 21.56 -28.10 44.28
N ILE A 142 21.04 -27.20 43.44
CA ILE A 142 21.40 -25.77 43.45
C ILE A 142 20.87 -25.06 44.71
N ASN A 143 19.70 -25.44 45.21
CA ASN A 143 19.15 -24.88 46.44
C ASN A 143 19.86 -25.41 47.70
N GLU A 144 20.32 -26.67 47.69
CA GLU A 144 21.19 -27.21 48.75
C GLU A 144 22.56 -26.52 48.76
N LEU A 145 23.19 -26.31 47.60
CA LEU A 145 24.46 -25.59 47.47
C LEU A 145 24.37 -24.12 47.87
N ARG A 146 23.25 -23.44 47.59
CA ARG A 146 23.00 -22.07 48.07
C ARG A 146 22.87 -22.00 49.58
N SER A 147 22.23 -23.00 50.19
CA SER A 147 22.09 -23.10 51.65
C SER A 147 23.45 -23.35 52.33
N SER A 148 24.32 -24.16 51.72
CA SER A 148 25.70 -24.37 52.21
C SER A 148 26.62 -23.16 51.99
N HIS A 149 26.42 -22.39 50.92
CA HIS A 149 27.22 -21.19 50.64
C HIS A 149 26.93 -20.05 51.62
N GLN A 150 25.67 -19.91 52.05
CA GLN A 150 25.26 -18.91 53.05
C GLN A 150 25.83 -19.21 54.45
N ILE A 151 26.08 -20.50 54.76
CA ILE A 151 26.75 -20.93 55.99
C ILE A 151 28.27 -20.65 55.93
N PHE A 152 28.89 -20.81 54.76
CA PHE A 152 30.34 -20.66 54.57
C PHE A 152 30.82 -19.19 54.53
N GLU A 153 29.98 -18.24 54.09
CA GLU A 153 30.31 -16.82 54.10
C GLU A 153 30.31 -16.20 55.52
N HIS A 154 29.56 -16.78 56.46
CA HIS A 154 29.41 -16.22 57.80
C HIS A 154 30.53 -16.63 58.79
N GLU A 155 31.25 -17.74 58.53
CA GLU A 155 32.32 -18.25 59.42
C GLU A 155 33.75 -17.94 58.97
N THR A 156 34.00 -17.62 57.69
CA THR A 156 35.39 -17.56 57.16
C THR A 156 35.92 -16.14 56.89
N LEU A 157 35.04 -15.15 56.69
CA LEU A 157 35.48 -13.80 56.30
C LEU A 157 35.93 -12.94 57.50
N ASN A 158 35.39 -13.16 58.69
CA ASN A 158 35.77 -12.40 59.89
C ASN A 158 37.10 -12.88 60.51
N ASN A 159 37.47 -14.16 60.37
CA ASN A 159 38.68 -14.72 60.97
C ASN A 159 39.96 -14.54 60.13
N THR A 160 39.83 -14.25 58.83
CA THR A 160 41.00 -14.16 57.92
C THR A 160 41.55 -12.73 57.81
N ILE A 161 40.73 -11.71 58.10
CA ILE A 161 41.14 -10.29 58.02
C ILE A 161 41.99 -9.86 59.23
N GLU A 162 41.79 -10.44 60.42
CA GLU A 162 42.62 -10.14 61.60
C GLU A 162 44.02 -10.76 61.58
N TYR A 163 44.26 -11.83 60.80
CA TYR A 163 45.54 -12.57 60.83
C TYR A 163 46.56 -12.12 59.78
N GLN A 164 46.15 -11.45 58.70
CA GLN A 164 47.07 -11.06 57.60
C GLN A 164 47.60 -9.62 57.68
N GLN A 165 47.12 -8.79 58.62
CA GLN A 165 47.65 -7.42 58.80
C GLN A 165 48.88 -7.34 59.73
N SER A 166 49.28 -8.42 60.40
CA SER A 166 50.36 -8.41 61.40
C SER A 166 51.72 -8.96 60.94
N SER A 167 51.87 -9.45 59.69
CA SER A 167 52.94 -10.41 59.39
C SER A 167 53.68 -10.22 58.05
N LEU A 168 53.84 -8.99 57.54
CA LEU A 168 54.67 -8.74 56.34
C LEU A 168 55.47 -7.40 56.44
N PRO A 169 56.80 -7.41 56.12
CA PRO A 169 57.68 -6.23 56.18
C PRO A 169 57.29 -5.08 55.23
N GLU A 170 57.68 -3.84 55.55
CA GLU A 170 57.27 -2.61 54.86
C GLU A 170 57.83 -2.46 53.42
N ASP A 171 58.88 -3.19 53.09
CA ASP A 171 59.72 -2.98 51.90
C ASP A 171 59.08 -3.56 50.62
N GLU A 172 58.10 -4.46 50.76
CA GLU A 172 57.34 -5.05 49.65
C GLU A 172 55.92 -4.46 49.49
N ARG A 173 55.52 -3.48 50.32
CA ARG A 173 54.20 -2.83 50.19
C ARG A 173 54.11 -1.83 49.03
N GLY A 174 55.23 -1.24 48.62
CA GLY A 174 55.28 -0.21 47.56
C GLY A 174 54.80 -0.64 46.17
N PRO A 175 55.25 -1.78 45.60
CA PRO A 175 54.89 -2.19 44.23
C PRO A 175 53.52 -2.88 44.10
N ILE A 176 52.89 -3.27 45.21
CA ILE A 176 51.56 -3.88 45.27
C ILE A 176 50.49 -2.80 45.42
N ASP A 177 50.75 -1.74 46.19
CA ASP A 177 49.82 -0.63 46.39
C ASP A 177 49.66 0.22 45.11
N ASP A 178 50.74 0.45 44.34
CA ASP A 178 50.67 1.17 43.06
C ASP A 178 49.94 0.40 41.94
N ARG A 179 50.08 -0.94 41.90
CA ARG A 179 49.32 -1.77 40.95
C ARG A 179 47.85 -1.86 41.33
N TYR A 180 47.54 -1.92 42.62
CA TYR A 180 46.16 -1.87 43.12
C TYR A 180 45.52 -0.49 42.84
N ARG A 181 46.28 0.60 43.00
CA ARG A 181 45.85 1.96 42.66
C ARG A 181 45.62 2.16 41.16
N GLN A 182 46.51 1.67 40.30
CA GLN A 182 46.33 1.73 38.85
C GLN A 182 45.14 0.88 38.37
N PHE A 183 44.92 -0.29 38.98
CA PHE A 183 43.76 -1.14 38.71
C PHE A 183 42.45 -0.47 39.17
N GLN A 184 42.47 0.21 40.31
CA GLN A 184 41.33 0.96 40.82
C GLN A 184 41.00 2.20 39.96
N ILE A 185 42.01 2.95 39.50
CA ILE A 185 41.84 4.09 38.57
C ILE A 185 41.28 3.63 37.22
N MET A 186 41.70 2.47 36.72
CA MET A 186 41.19 1.86 35.49
C MET A 186 39.73 1.43 35.64
N ILE A 187 39.38 0.76 36.75
CA ILE A 187 38.00 0.40 37.07
C ILE A 187 37.12 1.65 37.20
N ASP A 188 37.63 2.73 37.80
CA ASP A 188 36.87 3.97 37.98
C ASP A 188 36.77 4.81 36.70
N SER A 189 37.73 4.70 35.77
CA SER A 189 37.63 5.25 34.41
C SER A 189 36.57 4.54 33.59
N VAL A 190 36.57 3.20 33.60
CA VAL A 190 35.56 2.37 32.93
C VAL A 190 34.17 2.59 33.54
N LYS A 191 34.07 2.73 34.86
CA LYS A 191 32.80 3.09 35.53
C LYS A 191 32.31 4.47 35.12
N ARG A 192 33.19 5.47 34.95
CA ARG A 192 32.82 6.81 34.48
C ARG A 192 32.36 6.81 33.02
N GLU A 193 33.06 6.13 32.12
CA GLU A 193 32.63 5.97 30.72
C GLU A 193 31.30 5.20 30.63
N LEU A 194 31.11 4.15 31.43
CA LEU A 194 29.85 3.42 31.53
C LEU A 194 28.72 4.29 32.12
N HIS A 195 29.03 5.22 33.02
CA HIS A 195 28.06 6.14 33.61
C HIS A 195 27.68 7.26 32.63
N THR A 196 28.63 7.80 31.87
CA THR A 196 28.38 8.78 30.79
C THR A 196 27.60 8.15 29.64
N ALA A 197 27.98 6.94 29.20
CA ALA A 197 27.23 6.19 28.18
C ALA A 197 25.83 5.82 28.68
N LYS A 198 25.65 5.48 29.97
CA LYS A 198 24.33 5.29 30.58
C LYS A 198 23.54 6.61 30.68
N LYS A 199 24.19 7.75 30.91
CA LYS A 199 23.53 9.07 30.98
C LYS A 199 23.11 9.57 29.60
N ASP A 200 23.92 9.35 28.57
CA ASP A 200 23.60 9.68 27.17
C ASP A 200 22.55 8.71 26.61
N HIS A 201 22.65 7.41 26.93
CA HIS A 201 21.62 6.43 26.62
C HIS A 201 20.32 6.72 27.39
N MET A 202 20.38 7.16 28.65
CA MET A 202 19.21 7.61 29.41
C MET A 202 18.67 8.97 28.95
N ALA A 203 19.47 9.85 28.36
CA ALA A 203 19.00 11.12 27.79
C ALA A 203 18.29 10.91 26.45
N VAL A 204 18.84 10.04 25.58
CA VAL A 204 18.20 9.59 24.34
C VAL A 204 16.96 8.75 24.64
N LYS A 205 17.00 7.89 25.67
CA LYS A 205 15.85 7.15 26.16
C LYS A 205 14.87 8.08 26.90
N ALA A 206 15.26 9.13 27.60
CA ALA A 206 14.30 10.08 28.21
C ALA A 206 13.61 10.96 27.18
N ALA A 207 14.29 11.38 26.10
CA ALA A 207 13.71 12.13 24.98
C ALA A 207 12.79 11.26 24.10
N GLY A 208 13.16 10.00 23.86
CA GLY A 208 12.34 9.03 23.13
C GLY A 208 11.25 8.34 23.96
N THR A 209 11.44 8.16 25.27
CA THR A 209 10.49 7.44 26.14
C THR A 209 9.46 8.38 26.77
N LYS A 210 9.75 9.68 27.00
CA LYS A 210 8.70 10.64 27.39
C LYS A 210 7.68 10.90 26.26
N THR A 211 8.08 10.76 24.99
CA THR A 211 7.18 10.82 23.83
C THR A 211 6.50 9.49 23.51
N PHE A 212 7.13 8.35 23.83
CA PHE A 212 6.56 7.02 23.59
C PHE A 212 5.67 6.51 24.73
N GLN A 213 6.07 6.63 26.00
CA GLN A 213 5.21 6.24 27.15
C GLN A 213 3.99 7.14 27.28
N SER A 214 4.09 8.46 27.05
CA SER A 214 2.89 9.32 27.03
C SER A 214 1.93 8.97 25.89
N ARG A 215 2.43 8.44 24.76
CA ARG A 215 1.60 7.91 23.66
C ARG A 215 0.99 6.54 23.95
N THR A 216 1.68 5.69 24.71
CA THR A 216 1.24 4.30 24.96
C THR A 216 0.31 4.21 26.17
N GLU A 217 0.54 5.01 27.21
CA GLU A 217 -0.34 5.11 28.38
C GLU A 217 -1.62 5.90 28.08
N ARG A 218 -1.57 6.96 27.24
CA ARG A 218 -2.80 7.66 26.80
C ARG A 218 -3.67 6.81 25.86
N ARG A 219 -3.08 5.89 25.09
CA ARG A 219 -3.84 4.94 24.24
C ARG A 219 -4.58 3.87 25.03
N ARG A 220 -4.14 3.55 26.26
CA ARG A 220 -4.84 2.57 27.13
C ARG A 220 -6.22 3.06 27.62
N GLY A 221 -6.53 4.35 27.54
CA GLY A 221 -7.83 4.90 27.93
C GLY A 221 -8.93 4.86 26.86
N ILE A 222 -8.62 4.49 25.61
CA ILE A 222 -9.56 4.60 24.48
C ILE A 222 -10.30 3.29 24.20
N THR A 223 -9.83 2.15 24.71
CA THR A 223 -10.29 0.83 24.23
C THR A 223 -11.62 0.32 24.79
N ASP A 224 -12.21 0.98 25.79
CA ASP A 224 -13.50 0.53 26.38
C ASP A 224 -14.71 1.41 26.00
N ARG A 225 -14.48 2.61 25.44
CA ARG A 225 -15.59 3.46 24.98
C ARG A 225 -15.91 3.18 23.51
N PRO A 226 -17.18 2.99 23.15
CA PRO A 226 -17.57 2.83 21.75
C PRO A 226 -17.24 4.11 20.96
N ILE A 227 -16.60 3.95 19.80
CA ILE A 227 -16.25 5.07 18.92
C ILE A 227 -17.55 5.66 18.36
N ARG A 228 -17.69 6.98 18.48
CA ARG A 228 -18.84 7.74 17.99
C ARG A 228 -18.53 8.36 16.64
N PHE A 229 -19.46 8.29 15.71
CA PHE A 229 -19.32 8.91 14.41
C PHE A 229 -20.47 9.83 14.05
N ARG A 230 -20.14 10.86 13.29
CA ARG A 230 -21.07 11.76 12.63
C ARG A 230 -20.88 11.69 11.12
N SER A 231 -21.99 11.68 10.38
CA SER A 231 -21.97 11.79 8.93
C SER A 231 -23.28 12.40 8.43
N PHE A 232 -23.19 13.35 7.51
CA PHE A 232 -24.37 13.85 6.80
C PHE A 232 -24.85 12.90 5.70
N LEU A 233 -24.01 11.95 5.28
CA LEU A 233 -24.30 11.05 4.18
C LEU A 233 -24.81 9.72 4.71
N GLN A 234 -26.08 9.41 4.44
CA GLN A 234 -26.62 8.06 4.64
C GLN A 234 -26.31 7.20 3.42
N ASN A 235 -25.03 6.89 3.21
CA ASN A 235 -24.55 6.08 2.10
C ASN A 235 -23.59 4.97 2.61
N THR A 236 -22.81 4.39 1.70
CA THR A 236 -21.82 3.33 1.98
C THR A 236 -20.92 3.63 3.17
N ILE A 237 -20.50 4.89 3.43
CA ILE A 237 -19.66 5.17 4.61
C ILE A 237 -20.44 4.96 5.91
N TYR A 238 -21.70 5.39 5.96
CA TYR A 238 -22.55 5.22 7.13
C TYR A 238 -22.76 3.74 7.45
N GLU A 239 -23.02 2.92 6.42
CA GLU A 239 -23.16 1.46 6.56
C GLU A 239 -21.88 0.81 7.08
N VAL A 240 -20.72 1.17 6.52
CA VAL A 240 -19.42 0.65 6.96
C VAL A 240 -19.16 0.98 8.44
N LEU A 241 -19.37 2.23 8.85
CA LEU A 241 -19.13 2.64 10.25
C LEU A 241 -20.09 1.92 11.21
N LYS A 242 -21.37 1.79 10.85
CA LYS A 242 -22.36 1.06 11.64
C LYS A 242 -22.04 -0.43 11.74
N ASN A 243 -21.65 -1.06 10.63
CA ASN A 243 -21.27 -2.48 10.60
C ASN A 243 -20.01 -2.79 11.42
N ARG A 244 -19.15 -1.79 11.64
CA ARG A 244 -17.98 -1.89 12.54
C ARG A 244 -18.36 -1.74 14.03
N GLY A 245 -19.62 -1.47 14.34
CA GLY A 245 -20.11 -1.28 15.70
C GLY A 245 -19.88 0.13 16.26
N TRP A 246 -19.59 1.12 15.41
CA TRP A 246 -19.47 2.51 15.86
C TRP A 246 -20.87 3.10 16.08
N LEU A 247 -20.99 4.02 17.04
CA LEU A 247 -22.26 4.62 17.43
C LEU A 247 -22.47 5.94 16.71
N PHE A 248 -23.63 6.11 16.08
CA PHE A 248 -23.99 7.40 15.49
C PHE A 248 -24.28 8.44 16.58
N SER A 249 -23.79 9.67 16.40
CA SER A 249 -24.03 10.80 17.31
C SER A 249 -23.94 12.14 16.57
N ASP A 250 -24.92 13.02 16.80
CA ASP A 250 -24.98 14.34 16.17
C ASP A 250 -24.22 15.43 16.95
N GLU A 251 -24.09 15.27 18.27
CA GLU A 251 -23.50 16.27 19.16
C GLU A 251 -22.01 15.99 19.39
N GLU A 252 -21.69 14.88 20.07
CA GLU A 252 -20.32 14.47 20.38
C GLU A 252 -19.87 13.34 19.46
N TRP A 253 -18.73 13.53 18.78
CA TRP A 253 -18.22 12.58 17.80
C TRP A 253 -16.70 12.44 17.92
N ASP A 254 -16.20 11.24 17.65
CA ASP A 254 -14.77 10.94 17.58
C ASP A 254 -14.32 10.92 16.11
N PHE A 255 -15.23 10.60 15.19
CA PHE A 255 -15.00 10.60 13.74
C PHE A 255 -16.11 11.38 13.03
N TYR A 256 -15.73 12.30 12.15
CA TYR A 256 -16.67 13.04 11.33
C TYR A 256 -16.38 12.86 9.85
N TRP A 257 -17.29 12.20 9.16
CA TRP A 257 -17.38 12.27 7.70
C TRP A 257 -18.19 13.49 7.26
N CYS A 258 -17.53 14.63 7.10
CA CYS A 258 -18.14 15.89 6.71
C CYS A 258 -18.04 16.13 5.20
N ASP A 259 -18.95 16.96 4.69
CA ASP A 259 -18.81 17.57 3.36
C ASP A 259 -17.87 18.79 3.42
N VAL A 260 -17.43 19.24 2.25
CA VAL A 260 -16.49 20.37 2.11
C VAL A 260 -17.05 21.68 2.68
N GLY A 261 -18.36 21.90 2.64
CA GLY A 261 -19.01 23.09 3.20
C GLY A 261 -18.90 23.09 4.72
N SER A 262 -19.35 22.01 5.36
CA SER A 262 -19.32 21.83 6.81
C SER A 262 -17.91 21.86 7.40
N MET A 263 -16.91 21.39 6.64
CA MET A 263 -15.50 21.42 7.04
C MET A 263 -15.01 22.84 7.38
N LYS A 264 -15.41 23.86 6.62
CA LYS A 264 -14.98 25.24 6.85
C LYS A 264 -15.44 25.75 8.22
N ASP A 265 -16.71 25.55 8.53
CA ASP A 265 -17.31 25.98 9.80
C ASP A 265 -16.69 25.25 11.00
N LEU A 266 -16.36 23.97 10.83
CA LEU A 266 -15.70 23.15 11.86
C LEU A 266 -14.33 23.70 12.24
N PHE A 267 -13.48 24.06 11.28
CA PHE A 267 -12.14 24.60 11.56
C PHE A 267 -12.16 26.01 12.12
N ASP A 268 -13.18 26.81 11.77
CA ASP A 268 -13.26 28.19 12.22
C ASP A 268 -13.81 28.31 13.66
N ARG A 269 -14.60 27.33 14.12
CA ARG A 269 -15.31 27.39 15.41
C ARG A 269 -14.95 26.28 16.41
N GLY A 270 -14.31 25.21 15.96
CA GLY A 270 -14.10 23.99 16.76
C GLY A 270 -12.70 23.88 17.38
N TYR A 271 -12.65 23.42 18.63
CA TYR A 271 -11.45 22.82 19.21
C TYR A 271 -11.55 21.30 19.06
N PHE A 272 -10.52 20.67 18.50
CA PHE A 272 -10.49 19.22 18.32
C PHE A 272 -9.64 18.53 19.38
N GLU A 273 -10.18 17.46 19.96
CA GLU A 273 -9.40 16.57 20.83
C GLU A 273 -8.46 15.68 20.02
N GLU A 274 -7.38 15.20 20.65
CA GLU A 274 -6.32 14.44 19.98
C GLU A 274 -6.80 13.18 19.25
N HIS A 275 -7.88 12.57 19.73
CA HIS A 275 -8.45 11.36 19.16
C HIS A 275 -9.37 11.63 17.96
N MET A 276 -9.83 12.87 17.75
CA MET A 276 -10.81 13.21 16.72
C MET A 276 -10.25 13.11 15.31
N ARG A 277 -11.06 12.68 14.33
CA ARG A 277 -10.66 12.61 12.92
C ARG A 277 -11.72 13.15 11.96
N ILE A 278 -11.27 13.79 10.89
CA ILE A 278 -12.07 14.41 9.83
C ILE A 278 -11.48 14.06 8.46
N ASN A 279 -12.35 13.80 7.48
CA ASN A 279 -12.01 13.31 6.13
C ASN A 279 -11.56 14.38 5.13
N HIS A 280 -11.14 15.57 5.59
CA HIS A 280 -10.69 16.65 4.72
C HIS A 280 -9.52 17.45 5.25
N PHE A 281 -8.58 17.82 4.37
CA PHE A 281 -7.62 18.91 4.65
C PHE A 281 -8.23 20.28 4.33
N ARG A 282 -7.93 21.30 5.15
CA ARG A 282 -8.56 22.63 5.06
C ARG A 282 -8.46 23.28 3.68
N ASN A 283 -7.31 23.14 3.02
CA ASN A 283 -7.07 23.66 1.68
C ASN A 283 -6.84 22.55 0.64
N HIS A 284 -7.55 21.41 0.76
CA HIS A 284 -7.52 20.30 -0.22
C HIS A 284 -7.70 20.77 -1.68
N TYR A 285 -8.42 21.88 -1.88
CA TYR A 285 -8.65 22.49 -3.19
C TYR A 285 -7.38 22.92 -3.92
N GLU A 286 -6.24 23.05 -3.25
CA GLU A 286 -4.92 23.27 -3.89
C GLU A 286 -4.52 22.14 -4.85
N LEU A 287 -4.99 20.92 -4.57
CA LEU A 287 -4.78 19.75 -5.43
C LEU A 287 -5.99 19.45 -6.32
N THR A 288 -7.20 19.78 -5.87
CA THR A 288 -8.43 19.26 -6.51
C THR A 288 -9.14 20.27 -7.42
N ARG A 289 -8.93 21.57 -7.22
CA ARG A 289 -9.35 22.56 -8.23
C ARG A 289 -8.39 22.56 -9.41
N LYS A 290 -8.94 22.53 -10.62
CA LYS A 290 -8.16 22.32 -11.86
C LYS A 290 -7.15 23.44 -12.11
N ASP A 291 -7.51 24.68 -11.83
CA ASP A 291 -6.64 25.86 -11.97
C ASP A 291 -5.46 25.83 -10.97
N LEU A 292 -5.75 25.53 -9.70
CA LEU A 292 -4.73 25.46 -8.65
C LEU A 292 -3.82 24.24 -8.82
N MET A 293 -4.36 23.08 -9.15
CA MET A 293 -3.59 21.87 -9.45
C MET A 293 -2.54 22.14 -10.52
N VAL A 294 -2.95 22.72 -11.66
CA VAL A 294 -2.05 23.02 -12.78
C VAL A 294 -1.01 24.07 -12.38
N LYS A 295 -1.41 25.10 -11.64
CA LYS A 295 -0.47 26.11 -11.11
C LYS A 295 0.60 25.47 -10.21
N ASN A 296 0.19 24.58 -9.31
CA ASN A 296 1.07 23.89 -8.38
C ASN A 296 2.00 22.89 -9.09
N LEU A 297 1.49 22.12 -10.06
CA LEU A 297 2.29 21.21 -10.90
C LEU A 297 3.32 21.98 -11.75
N LYS A 298 2.93 23.08 -12.40
CA LYS A 298 3.85 23.95 -13.16
C LYS A 298 4.96 24.51 -12.25
N ARG A 299 4.61 24.96 -11.04
CA ARG A 299 5.57 25.46 -10.05
C ARG A 299 6.54 24.34 -9.63
N PHE A 300 6.02 23.16 -9.33
CA PHE A 300 6.81 22.02 -8.92
C PHE A 300 7.78 21.56 -10.01
N ARG A 301 7.32 21.45 -11.27
CA ARG A 301 8.19 21.15 -12.42
C ARG A 301 9.36 22.12 -12.52
N LYS A 302 9.11 23.43 -12.41
CA LYS A 302 10.17 24.47 -12.43
C LYS A 302 11.14 24.33 -11.25
N GLN A 303 10.64 23.91 -10.09
CA GLN A 303 11.49 23.66 -8.91
C GLN A 303 12.40 22.46 -9.15
N VAL A 304 11.84 21.33 -9.61
CA VAL A 304 12.60 20.11 -9.96
C VAL A 304 13.65 20.42 -11.03
N GLU A 305 13.30 21.21 -12.05
CA GLU A 305 14.25 21.62 -13.10
C GLU A 305 15.45 22.40 -12.55
N ARG A 306 15.24 23.25 -11.55
CA ARG A 306 16.32 24.02 -10.89
C ARG A 306 17.16 23.16 -9.95
N GLU A 307 16.54 22.24 -9.21
CA GLU A 307 17.20 21.45 -8.16
C GLU A 307 17.87 20.17 -8.71
N GLN A 308 17.27 19.53 -9.70
CA GLN A 308 17.63 18.19 -10.17
C GLN A 308 17.87 18.13 -11.70
N GLY A 309 17.65 19.25 -12.40
CA GLY A 309 17.90 19.37 -13.83
C GLY A 309 16.73 18.97 -14.73
N ARG A 310 16.92 19.19 -16.02
CA ARG A 310 15.87 19.07 -17.04
C ARG A 310 15.33 17.65 -17.21
N LEU A 311 16.18 16.63 -17.14
CA LEU A 311 15.77 15.24 -17.33
C LEU A 311 14.78 14.77 -16.25
N GLU A 312 14.99 15.17 -15.01
CA GLU A 312 14.07 14.83 -13.92
C GLU A 312 12.76 15.63 -14.02
N ALA A 313 12.84 16.90 -14.45
CA ALA A 313 11.66 17.72 -14.68
C ALA A 313 10.75 17.17 -15.79
N LEU A 314 11.28 16.46 -16.80
CA LEU A 314 10.48 15.78 -17.82
C LEU A 314 9.55 14.70 -17.22
N LYS A 315 9.93 14.11 -16.07
CA LYS A 315 9.04 13.18 -15.36
C LYS A 315 7.85 13.88 -14.70
N CYS A 316 7.75 15.21 -14.78
CA CYS A 316 6.58 15.98 -14.41
C CYS A 316 5.64 16.27 -15.60
N ASP A 317 6.01 15.89 -16.83
CA ASP A 317 5.22 16.12 -18.05
C ASP A 317 4.15 15.03 -18.23
N PHE A 318 3.37 14.81 -17.17
CA PHE A 318 2.32 13.80 -17.06
C PHE A 318 0.90 14.39 -17.01
N PHE A 319 0.75 15.69 -17.21
CA PHE A 319 -0.54 16.34 -17.39
C PHE A 319 -0.53 17.08 -18.73
N PRO A 320 -1.64 17.11 -19.48
CA PRO A 320 -1.63 17.76 -20.79
C PRO A 320 -1.37 19.26 -20.67
N THR A 321 -0.81 19.88 -21.72
CA THR A 321 -0.56 21.33 -21.76
C THR A 321 -1.83 22.10 -21.42
N THR A 322 -1.75 22.96 -20.41
CA THR A 322 -2.94 23.57 -19.80
C THR A 322 -2.72 25.04 -19.49
N TYR A 323 -3.74 25.87 -19.73
CA TYR A 323 -3.78 27.30 -19.49
C TYR A 323 -5.02 27.70 -18.69
N VAL A 324 -4.86 28.61 -17.73
CA VAL A 324 -5.95 29.14 -16.89
C VAL A 324 -6.44 30.46 -17.46
N LEU A 325 -7.71 30.52 -17.86
CA LEU A 325 -8.35 31.71 -18.39
C LEU A 325 -9.16 32.46 -17.32
N PRO A 326 -9.14 33.80 -17.33
CA PRO A 326 -8.56 34.68 -18.37
C PRO A 326 -7.07 35.00 -18.22
N SER A 327 -6.43 34.61 -17.11
CA SER A 327 -5.06 35.02 -16.75
C SER A 327 -3.98 34.66 -17.77
N GLU A 328 -4.05 33.49 -18.40
CA GLU A 328 -3.05 32.96 -19.33
C GLU A 328 -3.55 33.02 -20.79
N TYR A 329 -4.54 33.88 -21.10
CA TYR A 329 -5.15 33.95 -22.44
C TYR A 329 -4.12 34.21 -23.55
N HIS A 330 -3.22 35.17 -23.36
CA HIS A 330 -2.20 35.51 -24.35
C HIS A 330 -1.25 34.33 -24.62
N LEU A 331 -0.80 33.64 -23.57
CA LEU A 331 0.06 32.45 -23.68
C LEU A 331 -0.65 31.31 -24.42
N PHE A 332 -1.95 31.11 -24.13
CA PHE A 332 -2.76 30.14 -24.83
C PHE A 332 -2.91 30.49 -26.33
N VAL A 333 -3.20 31.74 -26.68
CA VAL A 333 -3.36 32.17 -28.08
C VAL A 333 -2.07 31.99 -28.87
N GLU A 334 -0.91 32.26 -28.27
CA GLU A 334 0.39 31.99 -28.90
C GLU A 334 0.58 30.49 -29.19
N GLU A 335 0.30 29.63 -28.21
CA GLU A 335 0.43 28.19 -28.37
C GLU A 335 -0.57 27.62 -29.39
N PHE A 336 -1.80 28.14 -29.39
CA PHE A 336 -2.84 27.79 -30.35
C PHE A 336 -2.40 28.14 -31.77
N LYS A 337 -1.84 29.34 -31.99
CA LYS A 337 -1.33 29.77 -33.31
C LYS A 337 -0.17 28.91 -33.80
N ARG A 338 0.67 28.39 -32.89
CA ARG A 338 1.76 27.47 -33.24
C ARG A 338 1.26 26.09 -33.67
N ASN A 339 0.10 25.66 -33.17
CA ASN A 339 -0.46 24.34 -33.45
C ASN A 339 -1.95 24.44 -33.83
N PRO A 340 -2.29 24.98 -35.01
CA PRO A 340 -3.67 25.34 -35.36
C PRO A 340 -4.63 24.14 -35.49
N ASP A 341 -4.11 22.96 -35.82
CA ASP A 341 -4.93 21.75 -36.02
C ASP A 341 -5.20 20.97 -34.72
N THR A 342 -4.78 21.52 -33.58
CA THR A 342 -4.90 20.83 -32.29
C THR A 342 -6.30 20.98 -31.70
N THR A 343 -6.82 19.88 -31.18
CA THR A 343 -8.09 19.91 -30.45
C THR A 343 -7.84 20.28 -28.99
N TRP A 344 -8.68 21.16 -28.45
CA TRP A 344 -8.60 21.63 -27.08
C TRP A 344 -9.90 21.33 -26.34
N ILE A 345 -9.80 21.18 -25.02
CA ILE A 345 -10.93 20.96 -24.13
C ILE A 345 -11.00 22.10 -23.11
N MET A 346 -12.16 22.74 -23.00
CA MET A 346 -12.47 23.73 -21.97
C MET A 346 -13.19 23.06 -20.81
N LYS A 347 -12.76 23.37 -19.58
CA LYS A 347 -13.37 22.85 -18.35
C LYS A 347 -13.52 23.97 -17.34
N PRO A 348 -14.66 24.10 -16.64
CA PRO A 348 -14.77 25.03 -15.52
C PRO A 348 -13.81 24.62 -14.39
N ALA A 349 -13.14 25.58 -13.75
CA ALA A 349 -12.09 25.31 -12.78
C ALA A 349 -12.59 24.58 -11.51
N ALA A 350 -13.81 24.89 -11.07
CA ALA A 350 -14.38 24.42 -9.81
C ALA A 350 -15.60 23.48 -9.98
N ARG A 351 -16.03 23.17 -11.21
CA ARG A 351 -17.15 22.24 -11.47
C ARG A 351 -16.66 20.80 -11.64
N ALA A 352 -17.58 19.86 -11.40
CA ALA A 352 -17.39 18.42 -11.54
C ALA A 352 -18.48 17.80 -12.45
N GLN A 353 -18.44 16.47 -12.61
CA GLN A 353 -19.43 15.67 -13.36
C GLN A 353 -19.50 15.93 -14.87
N GLY A 354 -18.54 16.65 -15.43
CA GLY A 354 -18.46 16.96 -16.85
C GLY A 354 -19.37 18.11 -17.33
N LYS A 355 -20.07 18.79 -16.42
CA LYS A 355 -20.93 19.93 -16.77
C LYS A 355 -20.09 21.15 -17.20
N GLY A 356 -20.47 21.77 -18.32
CA GLY A 356 -19.76 22.92 -18.89
C GLY A 356 -18.46 22.58 -19.62
N ILE A 357 -18.20 21.29 -19.87
CA ILE A 357 -17.07 20.85 -20.68
C ILE A 357 -17.46 20.88 -22.16
N PHE A 358 -16.59 21.44 -22.99
CA PHE A 358 -16.74 21.36 -24.44
C PHE A 358 -15.37 21.30 -25.11
N LEU A 359 -15.34 20.70 -26.30
CA LEU A 359 -14.17 20.66 -27.16
C LEU A 359 -14.26 21.75 -28.21
N PHE A 360 -13.11 22.24 -28.67
CA PHE A 360 -13.05 23.23 -29.73
C PHE A 360 -11.77 23.10 -30.55
N ARG A 361 -11.83 23.60 -31.78
CA ARG A 361 -10.71 23.64 -32.73
C ARG A 361 -10.47 25.02 -33.31
N LYS A 362 -11.36 26.00 -33.07
CA LYS A 362 -11.22 27.36 -33.59
C LYS A 362 -11.27 28.36 -32.43
N LEU A 363 -10.43 29.40 -32.47
CA LEU A 363 -10.46 30.49 -31.48
C LEU A 363 -11.79 31.26 -31.46
N GLN A 364 -12.53 31.23 -32.57
CA GLN A 364 -13.87 31.84 -32.65
C GLN A 364 -14.83 31.20 -31.64
N ASP A 365 -14.70 29.89 -31.37
CA ASP A 365 -15.55 29.16 -30.43
C ASP A 365 -15.40 29.71 -28.99
N ILE A 366 -14.17 30.09 -28.59
CA ILE A 366 -13.89 30.75 -27.31
C ILE A 366 -14.51 32.16 -27.27
N THR A 367 -14.48 32.87 -28.39
CA THR A 367 -15.01 34.23 -28.47
C THR A 367 -16.54 34.23 -28.32
N ALA A 368 -17.21 33.28 -28.97
CA ALA A 368 -18.65 33.04 -28.80
C ALA A 368 -19.01 32.60 -27.37
N TRP A 369 -18.18 31.74 -26.75
CA TRP A 369 -18.31 31.39 -25.34
C TRP A 369 -18.20 32.62 -24.41
N ARG A 370 -17.21 33.48 -24.62
CA ARG A 370 -17.02 34.71 -23.82
C ARG A 370 -18.19 35.69 -23.93
N ARG A 371 -18.91 35.69 -25.06
CA ARG A 371 -20.12 36.51 -25.28
C ARG A 371 -21.38 35.92 -24.62
N GLY A 372 -21.28 34.75 -24.00
CA GLY A 372 -22.40 34.10 -23.30
C GLY A 372 -23.41 33.44 -24.26
N GLU A 373 -23.00 33.09 -25.48
CA GLU A 373 -23.85 32.42 -26.47
C GLU A 373 -24.15 30.96 -26.09
N TYR A 374 -23.31 30.34 -25.26
CA TYR A 374 -23.47 28.97 -24.73
C TYR A 374 -24.06 28.92 -23.31
N MET A 375 -24.44 30.06 -22.72
CA MET A 375 -25.03 30.13 -21.38
C MET A 375 -26.55 30.10 -21.47
N THR A 376 -27.20 29.22 -20.70
CA THR A 376 -28.66 29.20 -20.61
C THR A 376 -29.19 30.49 -19.97
N ALA A 377 -30.45 30.84 -20.21
CA ALA A 377 -31.08 32.00 -19.57
C ALA A 377 -30.98 31.92 -18.02
N TYR A 378 -31.03 30.71 -17.47
CA TYR A 378 -30.84 30.41 -16.05
C TYR A 378 -29.40 30.69 -15.56
N ASP A 379 -28.37 30.35 -16.36
CA ASP A 379 -26.97 30.62 -16.02
C ASP A 379 -26.62 32.13 -16.06
N LYS A 380 -27.31 32.91 -16.90
CA LYS A 380 -27.14 34.37 -17.02
C LYS A 380 -27.73 35.14 -15.83
N GLU A 381 -28.73 34.57 -15.16
CA GLU A 381 -29.40 35.19 -14.03
C GLU A 381 -28.63 34.98 -12.71
N GLN A 382 -27.95 33.83 -12.56
CA GLN A 382 -27.13 33.50 -11.39
C GLN A 382 -25.68 34.02 -11.44
N ASN A 383 -25.06 34.22 -12.62
CA ASN A 383 -23.64 34.59 -12.77
C ASN A 383 -23.38 36.08 -13.07
N ARG A 384 -24.25 37.00 -12.67
CA ARG A 384 -24.11 38.42 -13.02
C ARG A 384 -22.84 39.11 -12.48
N GLU A 385 -22.14 38.52 -11.49
CA GLU A 385 -21.03 39.21 -10.79
C GLU A 385 -19.64 38.53 -10.83
N ALA A 386 -19.49 37.30 -11.33
CA ALA A 386 -18.18 36.64 -11.36
C ALA A 386 -17.85 36.02 -12.73
N VAL A 387 -16.74 36.43 -13.33
CA VAL A 387 -16.18 35.76 -14.52
C VAL A 387 -15.72 34.37 -14.09
N GLU A 388 -16.48 33.35 -14.49
CA GLU A 388 -16.15 31.96 -14.17
C GLU A 388 -14.77 31.60 -14.74
N THR A 389 -13.89 31.07 -13.89
CA THR A 389 -12.52 30.69 -14.29
C THR A 389 -12.58 29.35 -15.04
N TYR A 390 -11.95 29.30 -16.21
CA TYR A 390 -11.87 28.10 -17.03
C TYR A 390 -10.43 27.66 -17.22
N VAL A 391 -10.29 26.37 -17.46
CA VAL A 391 -9.04 25.73 -17.77
C VAL A 391 -9.13 25.22 -19.21
N VAL A 392 -8.24 25.72 -20.07
CA VAL A 392 -8.08 25.28 -21.45
C VAL A 392 -6.93 24.29 -21.49
N GLN A 393 -7.21 23.06 -21.88
CA GLN A 393 -6.25 21.96 -21.85
C GLN A 393 -6.16 21.32 -23.23
N ARG A 394 -4.96 20.93 -23.66
CA ARG A 394 -4.78 20.16 -24.89
C ARG A 394 -5.52 18.83 -24.74
N TYR A 395 -6.38 18.53 -25.70
CA TYR A 395 -7.13 17.28 -25.68
C TYR A 395 -6.23 16.12 -26.11
N VAL A 396 -6.32 14.98 -25.39
CA VAL A 396 -5.64 13.74 -25.78
C VAL A 396 -6.51 13.08 -26.85
N ASP A 397 -6.18 13.33 -28.10
CA ASP A 397 -6.94 12.93 -29.29
C ASP A 397 -6.69 11.49 -29.73
N ASN A 398 -5.56 10.90 -29.35
CA ASN A 398 -5.23 9.48 -29.55
C ASN A 398 -5.17 8.68 -28.23
N PRO A 399 -6.31 8.50 -27.51
CA PRO A 399 -6.37 7.71 -26.29
C PRO A 399 -6.23 6.21 -26.57
N TYR A 400 -5.77 5.44 -25.58
CA TYR A 400 -5.85 4.00 -25.64
C TYR A 400 -7.32 3.55 -25.63
N LEU A 401 -7.67 2.61 -26.50
CA LEU A 401 -9.05 2.15 -26.67
C LEU A 401 -9.21 0.67 -26.31
N ILE A 402 -10.34 0.35 -25.67
CA ILE A 402 -10.77 -1.03 -25.42
C ILE A 402 -12.02 -1.28 -26.26
N GLY A 403 -11.94 -2.22 -27.21
CA GLY A 403 -13.05 -2.48 -28.15
C GLY A 403 -13.47 -1.24 -28.95
N GLY A 404 -12.52 -0.33 -29.24
CA GLY A 404 -12.79 0.95 -29.92
C GLY A 404 -13.46 2.01 -29.04
N LYS A 405 -13.55 1.81 -27.72
CA LYS A 405 -14.18 2.76 -26.78
C LYS A 405 -13.12 3.44 -25.91
N LYS A 406 -13.33 4.73 -25.65
CA LYS A 406 -12.47 5.53 -24.77
C LYS A 406 -12.77 5.16 -23.32
N PHE A 407 -11.77 5.25 -22.45
CA PHE A 407 -11.98 5.10 -21.01
C PHE A 407 -11.04 5.99 -20.21
N ASP A 408 -11.43 6.25 -18.97
CA ASP A 408 -10.55 6.80 -17.94
C ASP A 408 -10.44 5.78 -16.79
N ILE A 409 -9.38 5.87 -15.99
CA ILE A 409 -9.13 5.01 -14.83
C ILE A 409 -9.30 5.83 -13.56
N ARG A 410 -10.22 5.40 -12.69
CA ARG A 410 -10.40 5.90 -11.33
C ARG A 410 -9.55 5.08 -10.36
N ILE A 411 -8.65 5.76 -9.66
CA ILE A 411 -7.78 5.19 -8.63
C ILE A 411 -8.02 5.92 -7.31
N TYR A 412 -7.93 5.19 -6.20
CA TYR A 412 -8.15 5.75 -4.85
C TYR A 412 -6.83 5.88 -4.10
N MET A 413 -6.59 7.05 -3.52
CA MET A 413 -5.43 7.33 -2.69
C MET A 413 -5.84 7.95 -1.37
N LEU A 414 -5.33 7.40 -0.28
CA LEU A 414 -5.54 7.92 1.07
C LEU A 414 -4.28 8.64 1.55
N VAL A 415 -4.40 9.93 1.84
CA VAL A 415 -3.35 10.73 2.45
C VAL A 415 -3.69 10.96 3.91
N THR A 416 -2.89 10.39 4.81
CA THR A 416 -3.12 10.50 6.27
C THR A 416 -2.37 11.67 6.90
N SER A 417 -1.42 12.27 6.18
CA SER A 417 -0.63 13.41 6.63
C SER A 417 0.15 14.00 5.45
N TYR A 418 0.31 15.33 5.43
CA TYR A 418 1.24 16.04 4.55
C TYR A 418 2.54 16.47 5.26
N ASN A 419 2.57 16.43 6.59
CA ASN A 419 3.76 16.74 7.39
C ASN A 419 3.93 15.77 8.58
N PRO A 420 4.71 14.69 8.44
CA PRO A 420 5.37 14.23 7.21
C PRO A 420 4.38 13.69 6.17
N LEU A 421 4.75 13.67 4.88
CA LEU A 421 3.85 13.16 3.82
C LEU A 421 3.69 11.64 3.92
N ARG A 422 2.45 11.16 4.08
CA ARG A 422 2.14 9.73 4.19
C ARG A 422 0.98 9.36 3.27
N VAL A 423 1.25 8.49 2.30
CA VAL A 423 0.39 8.19 1.16
C VAL A 423 0.17 6.69 1.01
N TRP A 424 -1.10 6.31 0.95
CA TRP A 424 -1.55 4.95 0.75
C TRP A 424 -2.30 4.84 -0.57
N LEU A 425 -1.88 3.91 -1.41
CA LEU A 425 -2.53 3.59 -2.67
C LEU A 425 -3.49 2.44 -2.46
N TYR A 426 -4.75 2.57 -2.88
CA TYR A 426 -5.66 1.44 -2.88
C TYR A 426 -5.39 0.55 -4.09
N ARG A 427 -5.29 -0.76 -3.86
CA ARG A 427 -4.93 -1.74 -4.88
C ARG A 427 -5.97 -1.85 -6.01
N GLU A 428 -7.22 -1.57 -5.68
CA GLU A 428 -8.33 -1.62 -6.62
C GLU A 428 -8.76 -0.24 -7.08
N GLY A 429 -9.49 -0.24 -8.18
CA GLY A 429 -10.08 0.93 -8.83
C GLY A 429 -10.95 0.44 -9.96
N PHE A 430 -11.33 1.35 -10.87
CA PHE A 430 -12.07 0.93 -12.06
C PHE A 430 -11.79 1.83 -13.26
N ALA A 431 -11.78 1.24 -14.44
CA ALA A 431 -11.88 1.96 -15.71
C ALA A 431 -13.34 2.21 -16.06
N ARG A 432 -13.68 3.45 -16.43
CA ARG A 432 -14.99 3.86 -16.93
C ARG A 432 -14.95 3.96 -18.45
N LEU A 433 -15.61 3.05 -19.14
CA LEU A 433 -15.67 3.03 -20.60
C LEU A 433 -16.80 3.95 -21.10
N SER A 434 -16.61 4.57 -22.27
CA SER A 434 -17.67 5.26 -22.99
C SER A 434 -18.71 4.26 -23.52
N GLY A 435 -19.98 4.67 -23.59
CA GLY A 435 -21.03 3.88 -24.25
C GLY A 435 -20.78 3.73 -25.75
N THR A 436 -20.29 4.79 -26.38
CA THR A 436 -20.08 4.92 -27.83
C THR A 436 -18.62 4.65 -28.22
N ARG A 437 -18.40 4.17 -29.46
CA ARG A 437 -17.06 4.05 -30.04
C ARG A 437 -16.42 5.43 -30.19
N TYR A 438 -15.12 5.48 -29.99
CA TYR A 438 -14.34 6.69 -30.07
C TYR A 438 -14.12 7.11 -31.53
N THR A 439 -14.40 8.38 -31.82
CA THR A 439 -14.03 9.05 -33.08
C THR A 439 -13.62 10.48 -32.75
N VAL A 440 -12.70 11.03 -33.54
CA VAL A 440 -12.31 12.45 -33.48
C VAL A 440 -13.04 13.29 -34.53
N GLU A 441 -13.86 12.68 -35.38
CA GLU A 441 -14.54 13.38 -36.48
C GLU A 441 -15.63 14.33 -35.97
N SER A 442 -16.40 13.92 -34.96
CA SER A 442 -17.41 14.75 -34.29
C SER A 442 -17.01 15.06 -32.85
N ILE A 443 -16.40 16.23 -32.65
CA ILE A 443 -16.00 16.73 -31.33
C ILE A 443 -17.17 17.26 -30.50
N GLU A 444 -18.31 17.48 -31.16
CA GLU A 444 -19.55 17.97 -30.56
C GLU A 444 -20.28 16.86 -29.78
N ASP A 445 -20.07 15.60 -30.14
CA ASP A 445 -20.67 14.47 -29.44
C ASP A 445 -19.96 14.22 -28.10
N THR A 446 -20.48 14.86 -27.05
CA THR A 446 -19.98 14.70 -25.68
C THR A 446 -19.99 13.25 -25.18
N TYR A 447 -20.86 12.36 -25.70
CA TYR A 447 -20.92 10.96 -25.27
C TYR A 447 -19.72 10.13 -25.74
N VAL A 448 -19.09 10.53 -26.85
CA VAL A 448 -17.86 9.92 -27.38
C VAL A 448 -16.64 10.36 -26.56
N HIS A 449 -16.64 11.62 -26.12
CA HIS A 449 -15.45 12.27 -25.57
C HIS A 449 -15.38 12.31 -24.04
N ILE A 450 -16.53 12.26 -23.35
CA ILE A 450 -16.62 12.40 -21.88
C ILE A 450 -17.13 11.11 -21.24
N THR A 451 -16.28 10.44 -20.48
CA THR A 451 -16.52 9.11 -19.86
C THR A 451 -17.26 9.18 -18.52
N ASN A 452 -17.58 10.38 -18.01
CA ASN A 452 -18.27 10.54 -16.73
C ASN A 452 -19.67 9.89 -16.75
N ASN A 453 -19.95 9.02 -15.77
CA ASN A 453 -21.25 8.35 -15.62
C ASN A 453 -22.46 9.30 -15.63
N ALA A 454 -22.32 10.52 -15.11
CA ALA A 454 -23.41 11.50 -15.10
C ALA A 454 -23.86 11.91 -16.52
N ILE A 455 -22.92 11.93 -17.47
CA ILE A 455 -23.19 12.20 -18.89
C ILE A 455 -23.56 10.89 -19.58
N GLN A 456 -22.83 9.80 -19.35
CA GLN A 456 -23.12 8.53 -20.02
C GLN A 456 -24.52 7.99 -19.72
N LYS A 457 -25.09 8.25 -18.54
CA LYS A 457 -26.46 7.89 -18.18
C LYS A 457 -27.54 8.62 -18.98
N THR A 458 -27.24 9.77 -19.56
CA THR A 458 -28.19 10.51 -20.40
C THR A 458 -28.11 10.10 -21.87
N ALA A 459 -27.18 9.19 -22.23
CA ALA A 459 -27.05 8.71 -23.58
C ALA A 459 -28.29 7.89 -23.99
N PRO A 460 -28.80 8.03 -25.24
CA PRO A 460 -30.02 7.33 -25.69
C PRO A 460 -29.95 5.80 -25.56
N ASN A 461 -28.75 5.24 -25.72
CA ASN A 461 -28.50 3.80 -25.67
C ASN A 461 -27.80 3.37 -24.37
N TYR A 462 -27.97 4.12 -23.29
CA TYR A 462 -27.42 3.75 -21.99
C TYR A 462 -28.11 2.47 -21.49
N ASP A 463 -27.28 1.46 -21.24
CA ASP A 463 -27.71 0.19 -20.70
C ASP A 463 -27.02 -0.01 -19.35
N PRO A 464 -27.78 0.01 -18.23
CA PRO A 464 -27.21 -0.15 -16.90
C PRO A 464 -26.60 -1.55 -16.68
N ASP A 465 -27.05 -2.56 -17.45
CA ASP A 465 -26.64 -3.96 -17.28
C ASP A 465 -25.39 -4.30 -18.11
N LYS A 466 -25.07 -3.52 -19.16
CA LYS A 466 -23.88 -3.72 -20.01
C LYS A 466 -22.53 -3.46 -19.35
N GLY A 467 -22.50 -3.01 -18.09
CA GLY A 467 -21.28 -2.95 -17.29
C GLY A 467 -20.13 -2.16 -17.95
N TYR A 468 -20.27 -0.84 -18.11
CA TYR A 468 -19.21 0.05 -18.61
C TYR A 468 -18.08 0.32 -17.60
N LYS A 469 -17.93 -0.54 -16.60
CA LYS A 469 -16.88 -0.45 -15.59
C LYS A 469 -16.06 -1.73 -15.60
N TRP A 470 -14.75 -1.60 -15.80
CA TRP A 470 -13.81 -2.71 -15.58
C TRP A 470 -13.08 -2.49 -14.28
N SER A 471 -12.96 -3.51 -13.44
CA SER A 471 -12.09 -3.44 -12.27
C SER A 471 -10.63 -3.18 -12.70
N MET A 472 -9.86 -2.56 -11.82
CA MET A 472 -8.44 -2.30 -12.10
C MET A 472 -7.67 -3.61 -12.32
N SER A 473 -8.04 -4.69 -11.62
CA SER A 473 -7.44 -6.00 -11.86
C SER A 473 -7.74 -6.57 -13.25
N ARG A 474 -9.00 -6.47 -13.70
CA ARG A 474 -9.38 -6.88 -15.07
C ARG A 474 -8.64 -6.06 -16.12
N LEU A 475 -8.54 -4.74 -15.93
CA LEU A 475 -7.80 -3.86 -16.84
C LEU A 475 -6.32 -4.28 -16.90
N ARG A 476 -5.68 -4.50 -15.75
CA ARG A 476 -4.27 -4.90 -15.69
C ARG A 476 -4.04 -6.23 -16.40
N GLN A 477 -4.87 -7.23 -16.15
CA GLN A 477 -4.77 -8.54 -16.81
C GLN A 477 -4.92 -8.42 -18.33
N TYR A 478 -5.91 -7.65 -18.80
CA TYR A 478 -6.10 -7.39 -20.23
C TYR A 478 -4.87 -6.70 -20.86
N LEU A 479 -4.32 -5.68 -20.21
CA LEU A 479 -3.15 -4.98 -20.71
C LEU A 479 -1.90 -5.88 -20.73
N ILE A 480 -1.72 -6.73 -19.72
CA ILE A 480 -0.61 -7.71 -19.67
C ILE A 480 -0.74 -8.73 -20.78
N ALA A 481 -1.95 -9.27 -20.99
CA ALA A 481 -2.19 -10.23 -22.06
C ALA A 481 -1.91 -9.64 -23.45
N LYS A 482 -2.20 -8.34 -23.64
CA LYS A 482 -2.05 -7.66 -24.94
C LYS A 482 -0.65 -7.09 -25.20
N HIS A 483 0.03 -6.58 -24.18
CA HIS A 483 1.30 -5.84 -24.34
C HIS A 483 2.49 -6.46 -23.61
N GLY A 484 2.27 -7.51 -22.81
CA GLY A 484 3.29 -8.13 -21.99
C GLY A 484 3.48 -7.42 -20.64
N HIS A 485 4.11 -8.15 -19.71
CA HIS A 485 4.26 -7.72 -18.31
C HIS A 485 5.16 -6.49 -18.16
N GLU A 486 6.27 -6.43 -18.90
CA GLU A 486 7.29 -5.38 -18.77
C GLU A 486 6.74 -3.98 -19.11
N ILE A 487 6.00 -3.87 -20.22
CA ILE A 487 5.41 -2.59 -20.66
C ILE A 487 4.37 -2.12 -19.64
N VAL A 488 3.54 -3.03 -19.12
CA VAL A 488 2.52 -2.70 -18.12
C VAL A 488 3.16 -2.27 -16.80
N ASP A 489 4.26 -2.90 -16.39
CA ASP A 489 4.98 -2.47 -15.18
C ASP A 489 5.60 -1.08 -15.33
N ILE A 490 6.15 -0.75 -16.50
CA ILE A 490 6.62 0.61 -16.80
C ILE A 490 5.47 1.62 -16.71
N MET A 491 4.32 1.30 -17.30
CA MET A 491 3.12 2.14 -17.22
C MET A 491 2.67 2.34 -15.77
N ILE A 492 2.63 1.29 -14.95
CA ILE A 492 2.24 1.38 -13.53
C ILE A 492 3.25 2.20 -12.74
N LYS A 493 4.56 2.04 -13.00
CA LYS A 493 5.61 2.87 -12.40
C LYS A 493 5.44 4.36 -12.76
N GLN A 494 5.06 4.65 -14.01
CA GLN A 494 4.73 6.02 -14.42
C GLN A 494 3.49 6.56 -13.68
N MET A 495 2.47 5.73 -13.42
CA MET A 495 1.33 6.11 -12.58
C MET A 495 1.74 6.41 -11.13
N ASP A 496 2.56 5.55 -10.53
CA ASP A 496 3.09 5.77 -9.17
C ASP A 496 3.86 7.10 -9.07
N ASP A 497 4.66 7.42 -10.09
CA ASP A 497 5.37 8.68 -10.21
C ASP A 497 4.42 9.88 -10.28
N ILE A 498 3.32 9.78 -11.04
CA ILE A 498 2.27 10.81 -11.11
C ILE A 498 1.67 11.07 -9.73
N PHE A 499 1.33 10.00 -9.02
CA PHE A 499 0.71 10.08 -7.70
C PHE A 499 1.60 10.81 -6.71
N ILE A 500 2.85 10.37 -6.57
CA ILE A 500 3.80 10.96 -5.62
C ILE A 500 4.11 12.40 -6.00
N LYS A 501 4.47 12.68 -7.26
CA LYS A 501 4.85 14.03 -7.70
C LYS A 501 3.69 15.03 -7.59
N SER A 502 2.47 14.59 -7.88
CA SER A 502 1.28 15.44 -7.72
C SER A 502 1.07 15.86 -6.25
N LEU A 503 1.25 14.94 -5.29
CA LEU A 503 1.13 15.22 -3.86
C LEU A 503 2.30 16.06 -3.34
N GLN A 504 3.53 15.80 -3.80
CA GLN A 504 4.71 16.62 -3.48
C GLN A 504 4.54 18.08 -3.96
N SER A 505 3.88 18.29 -5.10
CA SER A 505 3.64 19.65 -5.65
C SER A 505 2.84 20.57 -4.72
N VAL A 506 2.02 19.98 -3.85
CA VAL A 506 1.19 20.68 -2.86
C VAL A 506 1.66 20.49 -1.42
N GLN A 507 2.62 19.61 -1.15
CA GLN A 507 3.03 19.25 0.21
C GLN A 507 3.41 20.45 1.09
N LYS A 508 4.18 21.41 0.54
CA LYS A 508 4.62 22.61 1.29
C LYS A 508 3.51 23.64 1.54
N ILE A 509 2.44 23.61 0.76
CA ILE A 509 1.34 24.59 0.86
C ILE A 509 0.10 24.02 1.54
N MET A 510 -0.03 22.69 1.60
CA MET A 510 -1.15 22.04 2.25
C MET A 510 -1.09 22.30 3.76
N ILE A 511 -2.19 22.78 4.32
CA ILE A 511 -2.36 23.01 5.75
C ILE A 511 -2.54 21.63 6.39
N ASN A 512 -1.45 21.10 6.93
CA ASN A 512 -1.46 19.83 7.61
C ASN A 512 -2.00 19.97 9.04
N ASP A 513 -3.03 19.20 9.35
CA ASP A 513 -3.57 19.06 10.69
C ASP A 513 -3.69 17.56 11.01
N LYS A 514 -3.28 17.16 12.22
CA LYS A 514 -3.23 15.75 12.65
C LYS A 514 -4.61 15.08 12.72
N HIS A 515 -5.67 15.85 12.81
CA HIS A 515 -7.05 15.37 12.83
C HIS A 515 -7.53 15.07 11.40
N CYS A 516 -6.84 15.55 10.37
CA CYS A 516 -7.25 15.41 8.98
C CYS A 516 -6.66 14.16 8.31
N PHE A 517 -7.44 13.58 7.42
CA PHE A 517 -6.98 12.70 6.36
C PHE A 517 -7.81 13.02 5.11
N GLU A 518 -7.44 12.50 3.95
CA GLU A 518 -8.22 12.72 2.73
C GLU A 518 -8.15 11.50 1.83
N LEU A 519 -9.32 11.05 1.37
CA LEU A 519 -9.45 10.02 0.34
C LEU A 519 -9.65 10.70 -1.02
N TYR A 520 -8.60 10.74 -1.82
CA TYR A 520 -8.62 11.28 -3.16
C TYR A 520 -9.06 10.24 -4.19
N GLY A 521 -9.82 10.68 -5.19
CA GLY A 521 -10.04 9.94 -6.44
C GLY A 521 -9.22 10.55 -7.57
N TYR A 522 -8.25 9.80 -8.09
CA TYR A 522 -7.43 10.18 -9.24
C TYR A 522 -8.05 9.70 -10.54
N ASP A 523 -8.11 10.58 -11.54
CA ASP A 523 -8.59 10.27 -12.89
C ASP A 523 -7.38 10.25 -13.84
N ILE A 524 -7.06 9.06 -14.34
CA ILE A 524 -5.93 8.82 -15.25
C ILE A 524 -6.47 8.43 -16.63
N LEU A 525 -5.87 8.99 -17.68
CA LEU A 525 -6.13 8.60 -19.07
C LEU A 525 -4.88 7.97 -19.65
N LEU A 526 -5.02 6.86 -20.37
CA LEU A 526 -3.93 6.28 -21.15
C LEU A 526 -4.00 6.78 -22.59
N ASP A 527 -2.86 7.17 -23.16
CA ASP A 527 -2.75 7.36 -24.61
C ASP A 527 -2.42 6.06 -25.35
N ALA A 528 -2.46 6.09 -26.69
CA ALA A 528 -2.20 4.92 -27.51
C ALA A 528 -0.83 4.26 -27.28
N ASN A 529 0.14 4.99 -26.72
CA ASN A 529 1.48 4.48 -26.35
C ASN A 529 1.55 4.01 -24.89
N LEU A 530 0.39 3.87 -24.23
CA LEU A 530 0.26 3.52 -22.81
C LEU A 530 0.89 4.54 -21.85
N LYS A 531 1.15 5.78 -22.29
CA LYS A 531 1.58 6.82 -21.35
C LYS A 531 0.38 7.25 -20.50
N PRO A 532 0.48 7.24 -19.16
CA PRO A 532 -0.57 7.74 -18.29
C PRO A 532 -0.54 9.27 -18.20
N TRP A 533 -1.73 9.86 -18.21
CA TRP A 533 -1.97 11.30 -18.10
C TRP A 533 -2.89 11.58 -16.91
N LEU A 534 -2.47 12.46 -16.01
CA LEU A 534 -3.32 12.98 -14.95
C LEU A 534 -4.34 13.96 -15.54
N ILE A 535 -5.63 13.66 -15.35
CA ILE A 535 -6.72 14.48 -15.85
C ILE A 535 -7.29 15.38 -14.74
N GLU A 536 -7.61 14.79 -13.59
CA GLU A 536 -8.09 15.50 -12.41
C GLU A 536 -7.87 14.69 -11.14
N THR A 537 -7.84 15.39 -10.01
CA THR A 537 -7.88 14.80 -8.67
C THR A 537 -9.12 15.31 -7.95
N ASN A 538 -9.93 14.41 -7.40
CA ASN A 538 -11.18 14.74 -6.76
C ASN A 538 -11.07 14.56 -5.24
N ALA A 539 -11.39 15.60 -4.47
CA ALA A 539 -11.71 15.49 -3.06
C ALA A 539 -13.16 15.01 -2.96
N SER A 540 -13.46 14.05 -2.09
CA SER A 540 -14.76 13.38 -2.03
C SER A 540 -15.16 12.66 -3.34
N PRO A 541 -14.43 11.61 -3.77
CA PRO A 541 -14.89 10.78 -4.87
C PRO A 541 -16.27 10.19 -4.57
N SER A 542 -17.13 10.05 -5.59
CA SER A 542 -18.48 9.51 -5.40
C SER A 542 -18.47 8.12 -4.77
N LEU A 543 -19.07 8.02 -3.58
CA LEU A 543 -19.20 6.79 -2.79
C LEU A 543 -20.56 6.09 -2.96
N THR A 544 -21.47 6.65 -3.76
CA THR A 544 -22.74 6.00 -4.10
C THR A 544 -22.50 4.88 -5.10
N ALA A 545 -22.89 3.65 -4.75
CA ALA A 545 -22.71 2.50 -5.62
C ALA A 545 -23.61 2.59 -6.87
N SER A 546 -23.05 2.28 -8.05
CA SER A 546 -23.84 2.18 -9.28
C SER A 546 -24.36 0.77 -9.56
N ASN A 547 -23.67 -0.25 -9.08
CA ASN A 547 -23.99 -1.66 -9.23
C ASN A 547 -23.37 -2.44 -8.05
N GLN A 548 -23.59 -3.76 -7.98
CA GLN A 548 -23.10 -4.59 -6.89
C GLN A 548 -21.57 -4.59 -6.77
N GLU A 549 -20.84 -4.76 -7.88
CA GLU A 549 -19.37 -4.75 -7.85
C GLU A 549 -18.79 -3.42 -7.34
N ASP A 550 -19.37 -2.29 -7.76
CA ASP A 550 -19.00 -0.95 -7.30
C ASP A 550 -19.34 -0.77 -5.81
N ASN A 551 -20.43 -1.39 -5.34
CA ASN A 551 -20.81 -1.42 -3.93
C ASN A 551 -19.78 -2.19 -3.09
N GLU A 552 -19.42 -3.40 -3.52
CA GLU A 552 -18.44 -4.25 -2.85
C GLU A 552 -17.04 -3.61 -2.84
N LEU A 553 -16.63 -2.98 -3.93
CA LEU A 553 -15.40 -2.21 -4.00
C LEU A 553 -15.38 -1.08 -2.97
N LYS A 554 -16.44 -0.27 -2.93
CA LYS A 554 -16.53 0.90 -2.05
C LYS A 554 -16.64 0.52 -0.58
N ASN A 555 -17.40 -0.53 -0.24
CA ASN A 555 -17.45 -1.07 1.11
C ASN A 555 -16.05 -1.51 1.59
N ARG A 556 -15.33 -2.29 0.78
CA ARG A 556 -13.96 -2.72 1.11
C ARG A 556 -12.99 -1.56 1.22
N LEU A 557 -13.06 -0.60 0.29
CA LEU A 557 -12.24 0.62 0.29
C LEU A 557 -12.41 1.41 1.59
N LEU A 558 -13.65 1.67 1.99
CA LEU A 558 -13.95 2.48 3.16
C LEU A 558 -13.62 1.72 4.45
N ASP A 559 -13.91 0.42 4.54
CA ASP A 559 -13.52 -0.39 5.70
C ASP A 559 -12.00 -0.42 5.88
N ASP A 560 -11.25 -0.62 4.79
CA ASP A 560 -9.78 -0.60 4.81
C ASP A 560 -9.22 0.77 5.16
N MET A 561 -9.87 1.85 4.70
CA MET A 561 -9.46 3.22 5.03
C MET A 561 -9.60 3.47 6.52
N ILE A 562 -10.69 3.03 7.15
CA ILE A 562 -10.85 3.14 8.61
C ILE A 562 -9.80 2.29 9.34
N ASN A 563 -9.46 1.11 8.81
CA ASN A 563 -8.36 0.30 9.35
C ASN A 563 -7.01 1.04 9.29
N VAL A 564 -6.73 1.79 8.22
CA VAL A 564 -5.50 2.61 8.10
C VAL A 564 -5.48 3.79 9.07
N ILE A 565 -6.61 4.48 9.25
CA ILE A 565 -6.73 5.59 10.21
C ILE A 565 -6.51 5.10 11.64
N ASP A 566 -6.87 3.84 11.91
CA ASP A 566 -6.56 3.10 13.13
C ASP A 566 -7.14 3.71 14.41
N MET A 567 -8.38 4.18 14.35
CA MET A 567 -9.11 4.70 15.51
C MET A 567 -9.30 3.64 16.63
N GLU A 568 -9.20 2.36 16.28
CA GLU A 568 -9.39 1.22 17.17
C GLU A 568 -8.07 0.68 17.75
N GLY A 569 -6.92 1.27 17.38
CA GLY A 569 -5.60 0.86 17.90
C GLY A 569 -5.24 -0.60 17.58
N ARG A 570 -5.58 -1.04 16.36
CA ARG A 570 -5.27 -2.36 15.80
C ARG A 570 -3.93 -2.40 15.09
N LEU A 571 -3.30 -1.26 14.80
CA LEU A 571 -2.02 -1.20 14.09
C LEU A 571 -0.84 -0.90 15.02
N THR A 572 0.35 -1.35 14.62
CA THR A 572 1.64 -1.07 15.28
C THR A 572 2.27 0.24 14.80
N GLY A 573 1.86 0.74 13.63
CA GLY A 573 2.40 1.92 12.96
C GLY A 573 3.52 1.62 11.95
N LYS A 574 3.94 0.35 11.82
CA LYS A 574 5.01 -0.10 10.92
C LYS A 574 4.50 -0.82 9.66
N GLU A 575 3.18 -0.93 9.53
CA GLU A 575 2.54 -1.65 8.44
C GLU A 575 2.82 -0.99 7.08
N LYS A 576 3.32 -1.78 6.13
CA LYS A 576 3.43 -1.39 4.72
C LYS A 576 2.16 -1.70 3.92
N ARG A 577 1.28 -2.55 4.45
CA ARG A 577 -0.02 -2.88 3.85
C ARG A 577 -1.08 -2.99 4.93
N VAL A 578 -2.28 -2.51 4.64
CA VAL A 578 -3.46 -2.62 5.51
C VAL A 578 -4.68 -2.82 4.63
N GLY A 579 -5.25 -4.03 4.66
CA GLY A 579 -6.33 -4.41 3.75
C GLY A 579 -5.88 -4.30 2.29
N GLY A 580 -6.67 -3.59 1.47
CA GLY A 580 -6.32 -3.25 0.11
C GLY A 580 -5.42 -2.01 -0.06
N PHE A 581 -5.00 -1.34 1.02
CA PHE A 581 -4.09 -0.20 0.94
C PHE A 581 -2.62 -0.62 1.03
N ASP A 582 -1.82 -0.14 0.10
CA ASP A 582 -0.37 -0.27 0.08
C ASP A 582 0.27 1.10 0.40
N LEU A 583 1.14 1.16 1.41
CA LEU A 583 1.87 2.37 1.77
C LEU A 583 2.95 2.62 0.73
N ILE A 584 2.78 3.63 -0.12
CA ILE A 584 3.73 3.92 -1.21
C ILE A 584 4.73 5.04 -0.83
N TYR A 585 4.38 5.90 0.12
CA TYR A 585 5.22 7.01 0.54
C TYR A 585 5.04 7.30 2.04
N ASN A 586 6.15 7.41 2.77
CA ASN A 586 6.18 7.78 4.19
C ASN A 586 7.43 8.64 4.46
N ASP A 587 7.29 9.93 4.18
CA ASP A 587 8.39 10.92 4.09
C ASP A 587 9.54 10.52 3.14
N GLY A 588 9.23 9.59 2.23
CA GLY A 588 10.13 8.98 1.27
C GLY A 588 9.45 7.78 0.62
N PRO A 589 9.92 7.32 -0.55
CA PRO A 589 9.36 6.14 -1.20
C PRO A 589 9.46 4.90 -0.31
N VAL A 590 8.38 4.13 -0.22
CA VAL A 590 8.36 2.84 0.49
C VAL A 590 8.48 1.71 -0.53
N TYR A 591 9.47 0.84 -0.36
CA TYR A 591 9.77 -0.25 -1.29
C TYR A 591 9.28 -1.61 -0.75
N CYS A 592 9.01 -2.54 -1.67
CA CYS A 592 8.67 -3.93 -1.37
C CYS A 592 9.82 -4.64 -0.62
N ASP A 593 9.48 -5.60 0.23
CA ASP A 593 10.45 -6.38 1.02
C ASP A 593 11.18 -7.48 0.20
N GLU A 594 10.84 -7.66 -1.08
CA GLU A 594 11.34 -8.75 -1.94
C GLU A 594 12.74 -8.53 -2.55
N ALA A 595 13.46 -7.46 -2.17
CA ALA A 595 14.86 -7.34 -2.56
C ALA A 595 15.70 -8.31 -1.71
N GLY A 596 15.89 -9.52 -2.24
CA GLY A 596 16.86 -10.48 -1.71
C GLY A 596 18.18 -9.78 -1.41
N VAL A 597 18.75 -10.12 -0.27
CA VAL A 597 20.09 -9.68 0.16
C VAL A 597 21.10 -10.30 -0.80
N GLU A 598 21.36 -9.62 -1.92
CA GLU A 598 22.56 -9.72 -2.74
C GLU A 598 22.39 -8.77 -3.94
N THR A 599 23.22 -7.72 -3.99
CA THR A 599 23.23 -6.59 -4.94
C THR A 599 22.26 -5.43 -4.64
N PHE A 600 22.72 -4.48 -3.81
CA PHE A 600 22.14 -3.13 -3.73
C PHE A 600 22.39 -2.39 -5.05
N ASN A 601 21.50 -2.58 -6.02
CA ASN A 601 21.38 -1.69 -7.17
C ASN A 601 20.13 -0.82 -6.98
N LEU A 602 20.28 0.50 -6.95
CA LEU A 602 19.15 1.44 -6.80
C LEU A 602 18.12 1.31 -7.94
N ASN A 603 18.51 0.70 -9.05
CA ASN A 603 17.66 0.49 -10.23
C ASN A 603 16.66 -0.67 -10.10
N THR A 604 16.77 -1.54 -9.08
CA THR A 604 15.89 -2.71 -8.87
C THR A 604 14.87 -2.53 -7.74
N LEU A 605 14.85 -1.37 -7.06
CA LEU A 605 13.90 -1.10 -6.00
C LEU A 605 12.50 -0.81 -6.58
N ARG A 606 11.58 -1.77 -6.38
CA ARG A 606 10.17 -1.63 -6.74
C ARG A 606 9.41 -0.94 -5.60
N LEU A 607 8.70 0.13 -5.93
CA LEU A 607 7.79 0.80 -5.00
C LEU A 607 6.75 -0.21 -4.47
N ASN A 608 6.33 -0.06 -3.22
CA ASN A 608 5.31 -0.88 -2.58
C ASN A 608 3.91 -0.58 -3.15
N SER A 609 3.74 -0.82 -4.45
CA SER A 609 2.55 -0.59 -5.25
C SER A 609 2.16 -1.89 -5.93
N PHE A 610 0.96 -2.38 -5.59
CA PHE A 610 0.37 -3.59 -6.16
C PHE A 610 -0.87 -3.27 -6.98
N LEU A 611 -1.02 -2.04 -7.48
CA LEU A 611 -2.19 -1.58 -8.23
C LEU A 611 -2.62 -2.56 -9.33
N GLY A 612 -3.86 -3.05 -9.23
CA GLY A 612 -4.46 -4.04 -10.13
C GLY A 612 -3.94 -5.48 -10.00
N CYS A 613 -3.00 -5.77 -9.10
CA CYS A 613 -2.57 -7.13 -8.81
C CYS A 613 -3.66 -7.91 -8.04
N ALA A 614 -3.45 -9.22 -7.88
CA ALA A 614 -4.35 -10.05 -7.08
C ALA A 614 -4.56 -9.47 -5.67
N ASN A 615 -5.82 -9.38 -5.28
CA ASN A 615 -6.24 -8.73 -4.05
C ASN A 615 -6.32 -9.74 -2.89
N ASP A 616 -5.25 -9.83 -2.11
CA ASP A 616 -5.12 -10.74 -0.96
C ASP A 616 -5.62 -10.14 0.36
N ARG A 617 -6.43 -9.06 0.29
CA ARG A 617 -6.96 -8.30 1.44
C ARG A 617 -7.39 -9.16 2.63
N ASN A 618 -8.22 -10.17 2.40
CA ASN A 618 -8.78 -10.97 3.50
C ASN A 618 -7.70 -11.81 4.20
N VAL A 619 -6.73 -12.34 3.45
CA VAL A 619 -5.58 -13.07 4.01
C VAL A 619 -4.68 -12.10 4.78
N GLN A 620 -4.41 -10.93 4.20
CA GLN A 620 -3.59 -9.89 4.79
C GLN A 620 -4.16 -9.40 6.13
N LEU A 621 -5.46 -9.04 6.19
CA LEU A 621 -6.09 -8.54 7.40
C LEU A 621 -6.10 -9.61 8.52
N ARG A 622 -6.38 -10.87 8.18
CA ARG A 622 -6.32 -11.98 9.14
C ARG A 622 -4.93 -12.14 9.73
N HIS A 623 -3.90 -12.08 8.89
CA HIS A 623 -2.52 -12.16 9.34
C HIS A 623 -2.13 -10.98 10.22
N LEU A 624 -2.49 -9.77 9.80
CA LEU A 624 -2.23 -8.52 10.53
C LEU A 624 -2.83 -8.56 11.95
N TYR A 625 -4.11 -8.94 12.07
CA TYR A 625 -4.79 -8.99 13.36
C TYR A 625 -4.25 -10.10 14.27
N ARG A 626 -3.90 -11.27 13.72
CA ARG A 626 -3.26 -12.35 14.50
C ARG A 626 -1.90 -11.92 15.05
N GLN A 627 -1.06 -11.30 14.22
CA GLN A 627 0.25 -10.82 14.65
C GLN A 627 0.12 -9.75 15.74
N ASN A 628 -0.81 -8.80 15.60
CA ASN A 628 -1.01 -7.78 16.61
C ASN A 628 -1.49 -8.36 17.95
N GLN A 629 -2.41 -9.33 17.93
CA GLN A 629 -2.85 -10.03 19.15
C GLN A 629 -1.70 -10.74 19.85
N LEU A 630 -0.77 -11.36 19.10
CA LEU A 630 0.42 -11.99 19.65
C LEU A 630 1.35 -10.95 20.29
N ILE A 631 1.64 -9.84 19.60
CA ILE A 631 2.47 -8.75 20.13
C ILE A 631 1.89 -8.19 21.43
N LYS A 632 0.58 -7.87 21.46
CA LYS A 632 -0.10 -7.38 22.67
C LYS A 632 -0.02 -8.37 23.83
N ARG A 633 -0.11 -9.68 23.56
CA ARG A 633 0.06 -10.72 24.59
C ARG A 633 1.50 -10.76 25.11
N MET A 634 2.50 -10.65 24.24
CA MET A 634 3.91 -10.62 24.63
C MET A 634 4.24 -9.37 25.45
N GLU A 635 3.74 -8.20 25.06
CA GLU A 635 3.92 -6.95 25.83
C GLU A 635 3.27 -7.03 27.21
N LYS A 636 2.08 -7.63 27.31
CA LYS A 636 1.39 -7.85 28.60
C LYS A 636 2.17 -8.82 29.49
N ALA A 637 2.71 -9.89 28.91
CA ALA A 637 3.56 -10.85 29.64
C ALA A 637 4.87 -10.20 30.13
N ALA A 638 5.53 -9.40 29.29
CA ALA A 638 6.74 -8.68 29.65
C ALA A 638 6.49 -7.62 30.75
N ALA A 639 5.37 -6.90 30.67
CA ALA A 639 4.96 -5.97 31.73
C ALA A 639 4.68 -6.69 33.05
N ALA A 640 4.03 -7.86 33.01
CA ALA A 640 3.79 -8.66 34.21
C ALA A 640 5.10 -9.15 34.86
N ALA A 641 6.05 -9.63 34.06
CA ALA A 641 7.37 -10.07 34.52
C ALA A 641 8.24 -8.93 35.09
N THR A 642 8.08 -7.71 34.58
CA THR A 642 8.76 -6.52 35.12
C THR A 642 8.15 -6.07 36.44
N THR A 643 6.85 -6.33 36.65
CA THR A 643 6.14 -5.95 37.89
C THR A 643 6.44 -6.93 39.02
N SER A 644 6.61 -8.23 38.72
CA SER A 644 7.01 -9.24 39.72
C SER A 644 8.42 -9.03 40.26
N ASN A 645 9.36 -8.52 39.45
CA ASN A 645 10.74 -8.26 39.89
C ASN A 645 10.91 -6.97 40.72
N ASN A 646 9.89 -6.11 40.79
CA ASN A 646 9.90 -4.90 41.62
C ASN A 646 9.14 -5.10 42.96
N THR A 647 8.55 -6.27 43.17
CA THR A 647 7.81 -6.64 44.40
C THR A 647 8.47 -7.78 45.19
N SER A 648 9.65 -8.22 44.74
CA SER A 648 10.48 -9.24 45.39
C SER A 648 11.71 -8.63 46.05
#